data_AF-A0A0D7BSY6-F1
#
_entry.id   AF-A0A0D7BSY6-F1
#
_cell.length_a   1.000
_cell.length_b   1.000
_cell.length_c   1.000
_cell.angle_alpha   90.00
_cell.angle_beta   90.00
_cell.angle_gamma   90.00
#
_symmetry.space_group_name_H-M   'P 1'
#
loop_
_entity.id
_entity.type
_entity.pdbx_description
1 polymer ?
#
loop_
_entity_poly.entity_id
_entity_poly.type
_entity_poly.pdbx_seq_one_letter_code
_entity_poly.pdbx_strand_id
1 'polypeptide(L)'
;MIPHEHDIQPKSPMTIEERHWTETQGTTSASSAEPSTFSTSGNTPSSSFISGNPSSIPGNPTSSFTNTFSSLSSFPTSASSTISGSTTSGTAASSTSTPSYVITNNVCAGQGLDDASAGLLAAIVLPTVVGLLIWLIFAFVRPRFRQVYGLREWFLPQDARPKPLGSGFFAFLTPAVPLVPKLPADVSDAGRSTRRDAELFPADEQLSQRAIWICLLICLGWTILGLAGALPLYLVNTPCHADYPQTQYGGGYNTLQDLSLSRVLRQLQNNDISTVGLIQMLKRAADEGGGSQESNFRTRIIVLTVFALVLALLPALWKIIKEFNRMAAYRKRWIEVKCGNREMGWLSASDAPGFVGWGEKRLKDYFISTGLSTSLDGPRGRSRSGSRRQRSAESEPLNGEGQEPEIDVESLFSICDTEYIAVLIEERDQILEDLEVAETHYINSFRLTTPDPSIVSWEPPTPHDPSRPYISRPRPLRDMRRRKNSNPALAASSLASPTSFVAPSHYYKIRGVTGLTGGRLIDSREDQTLTETINSRVVGSRFQEVNRRSASHDPYRLGSYLRVDSSGDLGPTTVSRDQLSIPDPRLYGPNHDPTLQERSQDRLTPLDESEEGWIDVSKESNDIGSDFNGRPPSASAFRRRPKESPQPTQKRETFPFRGRVDEGGSEEIPPPHMRLQPHQPFVRPQDGINYDHLGDIYGRITFSRSQLKTINLEIADAQSKGYQALANGERIKGWLMVGRGLRHIPRIQLVEGRAKEDIRWDVLQHERTSLDSAVMWVCILVIILLLGCGLTAASGLALSDAPDFAHYLPFLAPIRDAGDLASGIATVLVPALAATVFICLALGAVRWIANVRGSVSVSGGHLLVFKLIFVILTATALVWVLAIGGILFSLRAFDESSHEASSVAQGSIFMTVLAMAIIMQVAVILPGLLLLQPMRLWRVIRAEKQAITPRQRFRALYPRTYDPSYATGACVLGIVFASTFSLIFPLIGPAVVLLLVLTLIAHRFLVGYVYARTHSQTGGLLQLWLLRRFGSLLALQPIFLGLLFLANEIWIEGGVLCGVGVAVVIFVEVYTYWKTRMPGRSSLSPATKEGLSAFMDTARRQLPIMEDEEAENASGRTPRHRGSMASVLEMMSLTLAVMPSSSTHRGPVPLHTETLDDLTATERAARTHPDVPPHLPPLPFTDHAEDMAGILYAPELIAPPPIIWLPRDSAGVAKSEAVDLQKYHDLHVTLDVRTSDDVLHRPGRTTSQGQR
;
A
#
# COMPACT_ATOMS: atom_id res chain seq x y z
N MET A 1 38.27 -5.49 -23.58
CA MET A 1 38.74 -6.81 -23.08
C MET A 1 37.58 -7.78 -23.20
N ILE A 2 37.83 -8.93 -23.81
CA ILE A 2 36.84 -9.98 -24.10
C ILE A 2 37.12 -11.15 -23.17
N PRO A 3 36.14 -11.70 -22.44
CA PRO A 3 36.25 -13.02 -21.81
C PRO A 3 35.85 -14.12 -22.82
N HIS A 4 36.53 -15.27 -22.75
CA HIS A 4 36.37 -16.37 -23.70
C HIS A 4 35.09 -17.21 -23.50
N GLU A 5 34.65 -17.87 -24.57
CA GLU A 5 33.80 -19.07 -24.52
C GLU A 5 34.50 -20.24 -23.81
N HIS A 6 33.71 -21.17 -23.29
CA HIS A 6 34.18 -22.49 -22.86
C HIS A 6 33.11 -23.55 -23.14
N ASP A 7 33.54 -24.69 -23.69
CA ASP A 7 32.68 -25.79 -24.10
C ASP A 7 31.89 -26.45 -22.96
N ILE A 8 30.72 -27.00 -23.31
CA ILE A 8 29.96 -27.94 -22.47
C ILE A 8 29.74 -29.22 -23.29
N GLN A 9 30.41 -30.31 -22.90
CA GLN A 9 30.08 -31.65 -23.41
C GLN A 9 28.80 -32.19 -22.74
N PRO A 10 27.96 -32.94 -23.46
CA PRO A 10 26.75 -33.55 -22.89
C PRO A 10 27.09 -34.76 -22.02
N LYS A 11 26.40 -34.91 -20.88
CA LYS A 11 26.32 -36.17 -20.15
C LYS A 11 25.08 -36.96 -20.58
N SER A 12 25.20 -38.28 -20.56
CA SER A 12 24.17 -39.25 -20.94
C SER A 12 22.97 -39.27 -19.97
N PRO A 13 21.80 -39.73 -20.43
CA PRO A 13 20.59 -39.80 -19.60
C PRO A 13 20.68 -40.91 -18.55
N MET A 14 20.05 -40.68 -17.40
CA MET A 14 19.89 -41.68 -16.34
C MET A 14 18.43 -42.15 -16.33
N THR A 15 18.22 -43.46 -16.36
CA THR A 15 16.88 -44.08 -16.40
C THR A 15 16.15 -43.87 -15.08
N ILE A 16 14.89 -43.45 -15.15
CA ILE A 16 14.00 -43.31 -13.99
C ILE A 16 13.33 -44.68 -13.73
N GLU A 17 13.39 -45.13 -12.47
CA GLU A 17 12.73 -46.34 -11.98
C GLU A 17 11.32 -45.98 -11.48
N GLU A 18 10.29 -46.73 -11.91
CA GLU A 18 8.92 -46.49 -11.48
C GLU A 18 8.70 -46.90 -10.01
N ARG A 19 8.06 -46.04 -9.22
CA ARG A 19 7.42 -46.44 -7.95
C ARG A 19 6.01 -45.89 -7.86
N HIS A 20 5.04 -46.79 -8.03
CA HIS A 20 3.65 -46.54 -7.68
C HIS A 20 3.54 -46.14 -6.20
N TRP A 21 2.74 -45.11 -5.93
CA TRP A 21 2.01 -44.96 -4.67
C TRP A 21 0.52 -44.94 -4.98
N THR A 22 -0.25 -45.68 -4.19
CA THR A 22 -1.70 -45.85 -4.37
C THR A 22 -2.46 -44.72 -3.67
N GLU A 23 -3.16 -43.90 -4.44
CA GLU A 23 -4.02 -42.84 -3.90
C GLU A 23 -5.41 -43.37 -3.57
N THR A 24 -5.83 -43.23 -2.30
CA THR A 24 -7.10 -43.76 -1.80
C THR A 24 -8.24 -42.76 -2.01
N GLN A 25 -8.90 -42.80 -3.17
CA GLN A 25 -10.03 -41.91 -3.45
C GLN A 25 -11.30 -42.28 -2.66
N GLY A 26 -11.83 -41.32 -1.89
CA GLY A 26 -13.20 -41.35 -1.37
C GLY A 26 -14.19 -40.88 -2.43
N THR A 27 -15.29 -41.61 -2.64
CA THR A 27 -16.18 -41.42 -3.79
C THR A 27 -17.48 -40.67 -3.47
N THR A 28 -17.83 -39.71 -4.34
CA THR A 28 -19.24 -39.33 -4.59
C THR A 28 -19.48 -39.12 -6.09
N SER A 29 -20.54 -39.75 -6.60
CA SER A 29 -21.04 -39.73 -7.99
C SER A 29 -22.11 -38.62 -8.16
N ALA A 30 -22.63 -38.23 -9.34
CA ALA A 30 -22.46 -38.55 -10.77
C ALA A 30 -22.68 -37.23 -11.58
N SER A 31 -22.70 -37.07 -12.90
CA SER A 31 -23.04 -37.93 -14.06
C SER A 31 -22.55 -37.22 -15.35
N SER A 32 -21.64 -37.77 -16.16
CA SER A 32 -21.84 -38.72 -17.27
C SER A 32 -22.49 -38.17 -18.56
N ALA A 33 -21.68 -37.86 -19.58
CA ALA A 33 -22.02 -37.94 -21.01
C ALA A 33 -20.73 -37.95 -21.89
N GLU A 34 -20.50 -39.06 -22.58
CA GLU A 34 -19.36 -39.38 -23.49
C GLU A 34 -19.95 -39.87 -24.84
N PRO A 35 -19.21 -40.37 -25.86
CA PRO A 35 -17.83 -40.07 -26.33
C PRO A 35 -17.72 -39.95 -27.88
N SER A 36 -16.56 -39.51 -28.41
CA SER A 36 -15.90 -40.03 -29.64
C SER A 36 -14.60 -39.24 -29.91
N THR A 37 -13.36 -39.73 -29.75
CA THR A 37 -12.57 -40.80 -30.43
C THR A 37 -11.98 -40.45 -31.80
N PHE A 38 -10.80 -41.02 -32.10
CA PHE A 38 -9.84 -40.74 -33.20
C PHE A 38 -9.10 -39.39 -33.11
N SER A 39 -7.77 -39.25 -33.01
CA SER A 39 -6.55 -40.10 -33.09
C SER A 39 -5.69 -40.00 -34.37
N THR A 40 -4.40 -39.70 -34.14
CA THR A 40 -3.20 -40.12 -34.91
C THR A 40 -2.75 -39.30 -36.14
N SER A 41 -1.57 -38.66 -35.98
CA SER A 41 -0.48 -38.42 -36.95
C SER A 41 -0.69 -37.75 -38.33
N GLY A 42 0.23 -36.84 -38.66
CA GLY A 42 1.02 -37.01 -39.90
C GLY A 42 1.27 -35.79 -40.80
N ASN A 43 2.54 -35.38 -40.85
CA ASN A 43 3.27 -34.80 -42.00
C ASN A 43 2.67 -33.65 -42.86
N THR A 44 3.37 -32.51 -42.78
CA THR A 44 3.65 -31.58 -43.90
C THR A 44 4.47 -32.26 -45.03
N PRO A 45 4.66 -31.70 -46.25
CA PRO A 45 4.32 -30.33 -46.70
C PRO A 45 3.63 -30.21 -48.09
N SER A 46 3.36 -28.96 -48.49
CA SER A 46 3.36 -28.41 -49.87
C SER A 46 2.52 -29.03 -50.98
N SER A 47 1.57 -28.26 -51.53
CA SER A 47 1.58 -27.87 -52.97
C SER A 47 0.47 -26.85 -53.30
N SER A 48 0.56 -26.27 -54.49
CA SER A 48 -0.22 -25.14 -55.00
C SER A 48 -1.61 -25.48 -55.56
N PHE A 49 -2.60 -24.64 -55.28
CA PHE A 49 -3.74 -24.33 -56.17
C PHE A 49 -3.88 -22.79 -56.20
N ILE A 50 -3.87 -22.07 -57.32
CA ILE A 50 -4.61 -22.20 -58.60
C ILE A 50 -6.09 -21.84 -58.47
N SER A 51 -6.38 -20.65 -59.03
CA SER A 51 -7.65 -20.09 -59.51
C SER A 51 -8.89 -21.00 -59.51
N GLY A 52 -9.97 -20.49 -58.91
CA GLY A 52 -11.31 -21.06 -59.00
C GLY A 52 -12.40 -19.99 -58.82
N ASN A 53 -12.72 -19.24 -59.88
CA ASN A 53 -13.95 -18.44 -59.93
C ASN A 53 -15.17 -19.36 -59.89
N PRO A 54 -16.24 -18.98 -59.17
CA PRO A 54 -17.58 -19.07 -59.77
C PRO A 54 -18.34 -17.74 -59.73
N SER A 55 -19.19 -17.57 -60.73
CA SER A 55 -19.93 -16.34 -61.05
C SER A 55 -21.20 -16.13 -60.23
N SER A 56 -21.37 -14.91 -59.72
CA SER A 56 -22.63 -14.13 -59.64
C SER A 56 -23.96 -14.84 -59.34
N ILE A 57 -24.58 -14.48 -58.19
CA ILE A 57 -26.03 -14.26 -58.08
C ILE A 57 -26.25 -12.96 -57.30
N PRO A 58 -26.98 -11.95 -57.83
CA PRO A 58 -27.29 -10.73 -57.10
C PRO A 58 -28.53 -10.91 -56.21
N GLY A 59 -28.38 -10.71 -54.89
CA GLY A 59 -29.47 -10.77 -53.92
C GLY A 59 -29.61 -9.46 -53.14
N ASN A 60 -30.50 -8.57 -53.59
CA ASN A 60 -30.95 -7.44 -52.77
C ASN A 60 -31.83 -7.94 -51.61
N PRO A 61 -31.57 -7.47 -50.39
CA PRO A 61 -32.67 -6.97 -49.58
C PRO A 61 -32.39 -5.57 -49.04
N THR A 62 -33.21 -4.61 -49.42
CA THR A 62 -33.29 -3.29 -48.77
C THR A 62 -33.81 -3.45 -47.34
N SER A 63 -33.06 -2.98 -46.35
CA SER A 63 -33.57 -2.66 -45.02
C SER A 63 -33.03 -1.30 -44.55
N SER A 64 -33.93 -0.33 -44.44
CA SER A 64 -33.61 1.06 -44.09
C SER A 64 -33.65 1.26 -42.58
N PHE A 65 -32.50 1.56 -41.96
CA PHE A 65 -32.44 2.02 -40.56
C PHE A 65 -32.29 3.55 -40.50
N THR A 66 -33.42 4.23 -40.34
CA THR A 66 -33.51 5.69 -40.26
C THR A 66 -33.12 6.20 -38.87
N ASN A 67 -31.82 6.45 -38.63
CA ASN A 67 -31.35 7.09 -37.41
C ASN A 67 -31.33 8.62 -37.56
N THR A 68 -32.43 9.28 -37.16
CA THR A 68 -32.49 10.75 -37.02
C THR A 68 -31.62 11.24 -35.87
N PHE A 69 -30.43 11.75 -36.17
CA PHE A 69 -29.71 12.65 -35.29
C PHE A 69 -30.06 14.10 -35.62
N SER A 70 -30.57 14.84 -34.64
CA SER A 70 -30.94 16.24 -34.76
C SER A 70 -29.70 17.13 -34.89
N SER A 71 -29.72 18.04 -35.87
CA SER A 71 -28.65 19.00 -36.14
C SER A 71 -28.38 19.96 -34.97
N LEU A 72 -27.10 20.19 -34.65
CA LEU A 72 -26.64 21.43 -34.01
C LEU A 72 -26.19 22.43 -35.08
N SER A 73 -26.29 23.72 -34.76
CA SER A 73 -26.10 24.84 -35.70
C SER A 73 -24.66 25.01 -36.17
N SER A 74 -24.45 24.96 -37.49
CA SER A 74 -23.22 25.45 -38.14
C SER A 74 -23.24 26.97 -38.27
N PHE A 75 -22.13 27.62 -37.92
CA PHE A 75 -21.88 29.02 -38.28
C PHE A 75 -21.38 29.11 -39.73
N PRO A 76 -21.84 30.07 -40.55
CA PRO A 76 -21.37 30.23 -41.93
C PRO A 76 -20.07 31.04 -41.98
N THR A 77 -18.93 30.35 -42.13
CA THR A 77 -17.64 31.00 -42.45
C THR A 77 -17.46 31.05 -43.97
N SER A 78 -17.98 32.10 -44.61
CA SER A 78 -17.94 32.26 -46.07
C SER A 78 -16.53 32.60 -46.57
N ALA A 79 -15.76 31.60 -46.98
CA ALA A 79 -14.51 31.77 -47.72
C ALA A 79 -14.73 31.44 -49.21
N SER A 80 -14.82 32.48 -50.06
CA SER A 80 -15.05 32.32 -51.49
C SER A 80 -13.74 32.06 -52.25
N SER A 81 -13.49 30.82 -52.65
CA SER A 81 -12.40 30.45 -53.56
C SER A 81 -12.81 30.63 -55.02
N THR A 82 -12.18 31.58 -55.71
CA THR A 82 -12.49 31.92 -57.10
C THR A 82 -11.80 30.95 -58.07
N ILE A 83 -12.52 29.93 -58.55
CA ILE A 83 -11.99 28.97 -59.53
C ILE A 83 -12.15 29.53 -60.95
N SER A 84 -11.04 29.96 -61.54
CA SER A 84 -10.97 30.40 -62.95
C SER A 84 -10.96 29.21 -63.92
N GLY A 85 -12.11 28.59 -64.14
CA GLY A 85 -12.25 27.48 -65.09
C GLY A 85 -12.18 27.92 -66.55
N SER A 86 -11.15 27.50 -67.28
CA SER A 86 -11.02 27.70 -68.73
C SER A 86 -11.89 26.69 -69.50
N THR A 87 -12.99 27.16 -70.11
CA THR A 87 -13.89 26.30 -70.88
C THR A 87 -13.32 25.95 -72.26
N THR A 88 -12.85 24.72 -72.44
CA THR A 88 -12.61 24.11 -73.75
C THR A 88 -13.74 23.15 -74.11
N SER A 89 -14.57 23.52 -75.08
CA SER A 89 -15.68 22.70 -75.58
C SER A 89 -15.17 21.56 -76.48
N GLY A 90 -15.31 20.31 -76.02
CA GLY A 90 -14.86 19.11 -76.73
C GLY A 90 -15.97 18.08 -76.92
N THR A 91 -16.08 17.56 -78.15
CA THR A 91 -17.11 16.63 -78.66
C THR A 91 -17.33 15.38 -77.81
N ALA A 92 -18.58 14.94 -77.67
CA ALA A 92 -18.94 13.70 -77.00
C ALA A 92 -18.50 12.45 -77.79
N ALA A 93 -17.92 11.48 -77.09
CA ALA A 93 -17.61 10.13 -77.59
C ALA A 93 -17.87 9.09 -76.49
N SER A 94 -18.02 7.82 -76.89
CA SER A 94 -18.41 6.68 -76.05
C SER A 94 -17.69 6.58 -74.71
N SER A 95 -18.47 6.54 -73.62
CA SER A 95 -17.97 6.44 -72.24
C SER A 95 -17.46 5.04 -71.88
N THR A 96 -16.19 4.77 -72.15
CA THR A 96 -15.45 3.80 -71.33
C THR A 96 -15.34 4.40 -69.93
N SER A 97 -15.88 3.72 -68.92
CA SER A 97 -15.81 4.18 -67.52
C SER A 97 -14.40 3.97 -66.95
N THR A 98 -13.47 4.86 -67.31
CA THR A 98 -12.24 5.02 -66.54
C THR A 98 -12.60 5.35 -65.09
N PRO A 99 -12.00 4.66 -64.10
CA PRO A 99 -12.26 5.00 -62.71
C PRO A 99 -11.89 6.46 -62.47
N SER A 100 -12.82 7.22 -61.91
CA SER A 100 -12.59 8.62 -61.57
C SER A 100 -11.65 8.70 -60.37
N TYR A 101 -10.34 8.67 -60.63
CA TYR A 101 -9.32 8.83 -59.61
C TYR A 101 -9.60 10.13 -58.85
N VAL A 102 -9.99 9.99 -57.58
CA VAL A 102 -10.19 11.13 -56.69
C VAL A 102 -8.82 11.73 -56.44
N ILE A 103 -8.57 12.90 -57.05
CA ILE A 103 -7.32 13.63 -56.85
C ILE A 103 -7.35 14.18 -55.42
N THR A 104 -6.67 13.49 -54.51
CA THR A 104 -6.41 13.98 -53.15
C THR A 104 -5.56 15.25 -53.27
N ASN A 105 -6.17 16.39 -52.97
CA ASN A 105 -5.51 17.69 -53.02
C ASN A 105 -4.55 17.81 -51.82
N ASN A 106 -3.32 17.31 -51.97
CA ASN A 106 -2.26 17.54 -50.98
C ASN A 106 -2.05 19.05 -50.83
N VAL A 107 -2.30 19.59 -49.63
CA VAL A 107 -2.22 21.02 -49.35
C VAL A 107 -0.93 21.35 -48.60
N CYS A 108 -0.21 22.41 -48.99
CA CYS A 108 0.97 22.86 -48.25
C CYS A 108 0.59 23.45 -46.88
N ALA A 109 1.46 23.28 -45.88
CA ALA A 109 1.21 23.75 -44.52
C ALA A 109 0.87 25.26 -44.50
N GLY A 110 -0.37 25.58 -44.08
CA GLY A 110 -0.91 26.94 -44.01
C GLY A 110 -1.86 27.35 -45.15
N GLN A 111 -2.04 26.53 -46.19
CA GLN A 111 -2.99 26.80 -47.29
C GLN A 111 -4.36 26.13 -47.11
N GLY A 112 -4.53 25.22 -46.14
CA GLY A 112 -5.79 24.51 -45.88
C GLY A 112 -5.65 23.44 -44.79
N LEU A 113 -6.65 22.57 -44.70
CA LEU A 113 -6.63 21.35 -43.88
C LEU A 113 -6.73 20.14 -44.80
N ASP A 114 -6.00 19.09 -44.45
CA ASP A 114 -6.02 17.74 -45.04
C ASP A 114 -6.63 16.73 -44.05
N ASP A 115 -7.02 15.56 -44.54
CA ASP A 115 -7.68 14.48 -43.79
C ASP A 115 -6.96 14.16 -42.47
N ALA A 116 -5.63 14.12 -42.49
CA ALA A 116 -4.82 13.82 -41.32
C ALA A 116 -4.71 14.99 -40.31
N SER A 117 -4.79 16.26 -40.73
CA SER A 117 -4.93 17.36 -39.77
C SER A 117 -6.36 17.48 -39.24
N ALA A 118 -7.40 17.13 -40.03
CA ALA A 118 -8.75 16.95 -39.52
C ALA A 118 -8.83 15.80 -38.49
N GLY A 119 -8.17 14.68 -38.77
CA GLY A 119 -8.00 13.54 -37.87
C GLY A 119 -7.22 13.89 -36.60
N LEU A 120 -6.12 14.65 -36.71
CA LEU A 120 -5.39 15.16 -35.55
C LEU A 120 -6.24 16.16 -34.74
N LEU A 121 -6.99 17.05 -35.39
CA LEU A 121 -7.92 17.96 -34.70
C LEU A 121 -8.99 17.18 -33.93
N ALA A 122 -9.56 16.11 -34.50
CA ALA A 122 -10.45 15.20 -33.79
C ALA A 122 -9.74 14.50 -32.60
N ALA A 123 -8.50 14.03 -32.80
CA ALA A 123 -7.66 13.43 -31.76
C ALA A 123 -7.10 14.42 -30.71
N ILE A 124 -7.30 15.73 -30.90
CA ILE A 124 -7.07 16.76 -29.88
C ILE A 124 -8.40 17.11 -29.19
N VAL A 125 -9.45 17.44 -29.96
CA VAL A 125 -10.73 17.93 -29.43
C VAL A 125 -11.47 16.85 -28.62
N LEU A 126 -11.62 15.63 -29.13
CA LEU A 126 -12.36 14.59 -28.41
C LEU A 126 -11.65 14.17 -27.11
N PRO A 127 -10.33 13.89 -27.09
CA PRO A 127 -9.62 13.56 -25.85
C PRO A 127 -9.48 14.74 -24.87
N THR A 128 -9.39 15.99 -25.35
CA THR A 128 -9.42 17.16 -24.44
C THR A 128 -10.79 17.36 -23.81
N VAL A 129 -11.89 17.22 -24.55
CA VAL A 129 -13.26 17.28 -23.99
C VAL A 129 -13.49 16.16 -22.97
N VAL A 130 -13.14 14.91 -23.30
CA VAL A 130 -13.26 13.76 -22.38
C VAL A 130 -12.38 13.95 -21.15
N GLY A 131 -11.13 14.39 -21.33
CA GLY A 131 -10.21 14.65 -20.24
C GLY A 131 -10.67 15.78 -19.31
N LEU A 132 -11.11 16.92 -19.86
CA LEU A 132 -11.66 18.03 -19.08
C LEU A 132 -12.92 17.60 -18.30
N LEU A 133 -13.80 16.80 -18.90
CA LEU A 133 -14.96 16.22 -18.21
C LEU A 133 -14.54 15.34 -17.02
N ILE A 134 -13.52 14.49 -17.18
CA ILE A 134 -12.95 13.67 -16.08
C ILE A 134 -12.38 14.56 -14.96
N TRP A 135 -11.64 15.63 -15.30
CA TRP A 135 -11.08 16.57 -14.34
C TRP A 135 -12.17 17.38 -13.61
N LEU A 136 -13.25 17.78 -14.29
CA LEU A 136 -14.40 18.47 -13.69
C LEU A 136 -15.19 17.54 -12.74
N ILE A 137 -15.43 16.29 -13.14
CA ILE A 137 -16.03 15.28 -12.26
C ILE A 137 -15.16 15.10 -11.01
N PHE A 138 -13.84 14.94 -11.16
CA PHE A 138 -12.94 14.83 -10.02
C PHE A 138 -13.00 16.07 -9.10
N ALA A 139 -12.98 17.29 -9.64
CA ALA A 139 -13.06 18.52 -8.86
C ALA A 139 -14.38 18.66 -8.06
N PHE A 140 -15.47 18.09 -8.56
CA PHE A 140 -16.80 18.05 -7.91
C PHE A 140 -16.95 16.89 -6.91
N VAL A 141 -16.34 15.74 -7.19
CA VAL A 141 -16.37 14.53 -6.36
C VAL A 141 -15.42 14.65 -5.15
N ARG A 142 -14.20 15.19 -5.34
CA ARG A 142 -13.18 15.38 -4.30
C ARG A 142 -13.72 15.98 -2.99
N PRO A 143 -14.41 17.15 -2.97
CA PRO A 143 -14.86 17.76 -1.72
C PRO A 143 -15.99 16.98 -1.04
N ARG A 144 -16.75 16.16 -1.77
CA ARG A 144 -17.82 15.30 -1.22
C ARG A 144 -17.26 14.04 -0.59
N PHE A 145 -16.28 13.40 -1.23
CA PHE A 145 -15.65 12.17 -0.75
C PHE A 145 -14.29 12.46 -0.09
N ARG A 146 -14.24 13.44 0.82
CA ARG A 146 -13.02 13.82 1.56
C ARG A 146 -12.39 12.65 2.31
N GLN A 147 -13.21 11.68 2.72
CA GLN A 147 -12.76 10.42 3.33
C GLN A 147 -11.76 9.67 2.42
N VAL A 148 -12.01 9.64 1.11
CA VAL A 148 -11.17 8.96 0.10
C VAL A 148 -10.05 9.86 -0.43
N TYR A 149 -10.33 11.14 -0.69
CA TYR A 149 -9.40 12.07 -1.37
C TYR A 149 -8.59 12.99 -0.44
N GLY A 150 -8.88 12.95 0.86
CA GLY A 150 -8.14 13.64 1.93
C GLY A 150 -7.70 12.67 3.03
N LEU A 151 -7.48 11.40 2.69
CA LEU A 151 -7.18 10.31 3.63
C LEU A 151 -6.03 10.68 4.60
N ARG A 152 -4.95 11.27 4.10
CA ARG A 152 -3.80 11.64 4.94
C ARG A 152 -4.11 12.73 5.98
N GLU A 153 -5.18 13.50 5.81
CA GLU A 153 -5.59 14.56 6.74
C GLU A 153 -6.14 13.99 8.07
N TRP A 154 -6.58 12.73 8.09
CA TRP A 154 -7.19 12.08 9.26
C TRP A 154 -6.55 10.75 9.66
N PHE A 155 -5.96 9.99 8.73
CA PHE A 155 -5.40 8.66 9.02
C PHE A 155 -4.05 8.70 9.75
N LEU A 156 -3.18 9.67 9.44
CA LEU A 156 -1.83 9.73 10.04
C LEU A 156 -1.86 10.12 11.53
N PRO A 157 -0.78 9.81 12.30
CA PRO A 157 -0.51 10.43 13.60
C PRO A 157 -0.54 11.97 13.50
N GLN A 158 -1.03 12.65 14.55
CA GLN A 158 -1.36 14.08 14.50
C GLN A 158 -0.19 14.96 14.00
N ASP A 159 1.02 14.70 14.47
CA ASP A 159 2.23 15.46 14.13
C ASP A 159 2.70 15.30 12.67
N ALA A 160 2.26 14.24 11.99
CA ALA A 160 2.64 13.90 10.62
C ALA A 160 1.56 14.30 9.58
N ARG A 161 0.40 14.82 10.02
CA ARG A 161 -0.70 15.20 9.12
C ARG A 161 -0.32 16.40 8.24
N PRO A 162 -0.58 16.36 6.92
CA PRO A 162 -0.47 17.53 6.07
C PRO A 162 -1.53 18.57 6.46
N LYS A 163 -1.25 19.86 6.21
CA LYS A 163 -2.26 20.91 6.38
C LYS A 163 -3.48 20.60 5.50
N PRO A 164 -4.72 20.69 6.02
CA PRO A 164 -5.91 20.34 5.27
C PRO A 164 -6.07 21.25 4.04
N LEU A 165 -6.51 20.68 2.93
CA LEU A 165 -6.79 21.44 1.72
C LEU A 165 -8.06 22.29 1.86
N GLY A 166 -8.07 23.43 1.16
CA GLY A 166 -9.30 24.19 0.96
C GLY A 166 -10.38 23.40 0.21
N SER A 167 -11.63 23.69 0.52
CA SER A 167 -12.82 23.10 -0.12
C SER A 167 -13.04 23.57 -1.58
N GLY A 168 -12.35 24.63 -2.01
CA GLY A 168 -12.46 25.18 -3.36
C GLY A 168 -12.10 24.17 -4.46
N PHE A 169 -12.82 24.24 -5.58
CA PHE A 169 -12.70 23.32 -6.73
C PHE A 169 -11.26 23.10 -7.18
N PHE A 170 -10.48 24.19 -7.34
CA PHE A 170 -9.11 24.14 -7.86
C PHE A 170 -8.01 23.97 -6.79
N ALA A 171 -8.36 23.81 -5.50
CA ALA A 171 -7.37 23.73 -4.41
C ALA A 171 -6.38 22.54 -4.53
N PHE A 172 -6.70 21.53 -5.34
CA PHE A 172 -5.82 20.40 -5.62
C PHE A 172 -4.68 20.71 -6.62
N LEU A 173 -4.73 21.86 -7.34
CA LEU A 173 -3.65 22.30 -8.22
C LEU A 173 -2.44 22.85 -7.42
N THR A 174 -2.71 23.40 -6.24
CA THR A 174 -1.72 24.06 -5.37
C THR A 174 -1.63 23.42 -3.97
N PRO A 175 -1.42 22.09 -3.86
CA PRO A 175 -1.31 21.41 -2.56
C PRO A 175 -0.08 21.89 -1.79
N ALA A 176 -0.12 21.82 -0.45
CA ALA A 176 0.95 22.32 0.41
C ALA A 176 2.30 21.59 0.24
N VAL A 177 2.31 20.39 -0.35
CA VAL A 177 3.52 19.62 -0.66
C VAL A 177 4.39 20.37 -1.68
N PRO A 178 5.72 20.51 -1.45
CA PRO A 178 6.60 21.22 -2.38
C PRO A 178 6.66 20.56 -3.76
N LEU A 179 6.81 21.37 -4.82
CA LEU A 179 6.90 20.90 -6.21
C LEU A 179 8.16 20.05 -6.47
N VAL A 180 9.26 20.37 -5.78
CA VAL A 180 10.52 19.64 -5.81
C VAL A 180 10.94 19.35 -4.36
N PRO A 181 10.84 18.09 -3.90
CA PRO A 181 11.33 17.72 -2.58
C PRO A 181 12.83 18.01 -2.42
N LYS A 182 13.18 18.70 -1.34
CA LYS A 182 14.56 18.99 -0.98
C LYS A 182 15.25 17.67 -0.57
N LEU A 183 16.51 17.54 -0.96
CA LEU A 183 17.41 16.51 -0.42
C LEU A 183 18.40 17.28 0.47
N PRO A 184 18.18 17.36 1.80
CA PRO A 184 19.11 18.06 2.67
C PRO A 184 20.48 17.38 2.63
N ALA A 185 21.54 18.18 2.82
CA ALA A 185 22.93 17.69 2.84
C ALA A 185 23.35 17.27 4.25
N ASP A 186 22.97 18.07 5.25
CA ASP A 186 23.02 17.69 6.65
C ASP A 186 21.89 16.72 7.00
N VAL A 187 22.15 15.84 7.96
CA VAL A 187 21.25 14.80 8.50
C VAL A 187 21.48 14.58 10.01
N SER A 188 22.25 15.46 10.66
CA SER A 188 22.60 15.41 12.11
C SER A 188 21.39 15.44 13.05
N ASP A 189 20.26 15.96 12.57
CA ASP A 189 18.99 16.03 13.29
C ASP A 189 18.17 14.72 13.30
N ALA A 190 18.64 13.65 12.64
CA ALA A 190 17.89 12.40 12.52
C ALA A 190 17.55 11.77 13.88
N GLY A 191 16.35 11.19 13.99
CA GLY A 191 15.81 10.57 15.20
C GLY A 191 15.27 11.56 16.24
N ARG A 192 15.47 12.88 16.07
CA ARG A 192 14.96 13.90 17.02
C ARG A 192 13.43 14.03 17.03
N SER A 193 12.75 13.74 15.92
CA SER A 193 11.29 13.61 15.86
C SER A 193 10.83 13.01 14.54
N THR A 194 9.75 12.23 14.57
CA THR A 194 9.14 11.57 13.40
C THR A 194 8.84 12.54 12.25
N ARG A 195 8.41 13.77 12.57
CA ARG A 195 8.18 14.82 11.58
C ARG A 195 9.48 15.34 10.97
N ARG A 196 10.52 15.63 11.76
CA ARG A 196 11.82 16.09 11.22
C ARG A 196 12.47 15.00 10.39
N ASP A 197 12.33 13.72 10.77
CA ASP A 197 12.75 12.57 9.98
C ASP A 197 11.97 12.44 8.65
N ALA A 198 10.68 12.75 8.63
CA ALA A 198 9.87 12.79 7.40
C ALA A 198 10.19 13.99 6.49
N GLU A 199 10.80 15.06 7.03
CA GLU A 199 11.32 16.22 6.27
C GLU A 199 12.78 15.99 5.81
N LEU A 200 13.59 15.26 6.58
CA LEU A 200 14.98 14.87 6.26
C LEU A 200 15.05 13.74 5.22
N PHE A 201 14.20 12.73 5.36
CA PHE A 201 14.16 11.54 4.52
C PHE A 201 12.85 11.49 3.71
N PRO A 202 12.75 12.24 2.59
CA PRO A 202 11.59 12.16 1.70
C PRO A 202 11.39 10.73 1.20
N ALA A 203 10.13 10.32 1.14
CA ALA A 203 9.73 8.97 0.76
C ALA A 203 9.84 8.74 -0.75
N ASP A 204 9.82 7.48 -1.17
CA ASP A 204 10.10 7.09 -2.56
C ASP A 204 9.14 7.73 -3.58
N GLU A 205 7.90 8.03 -3.21
CA GLU A 205 6.95 8.74 -4.08
C GLU A 205 7.33 10.22 -4.24
N GLN A 206 7.88 10.84 -3.21
CA GLN A 206 8.43 12.20 -3.29
C GLN A 206 9.74 12.21 -4.12
N LEU A 207 10.51 11.12 -4.09
CA LEU A 207 11.68 10.94 -4.94
C LEU A 207 11.29 10.71 -6.42
N SER A 208 10.17 10.04 -6.72
CA SER A 208 9.68 9.93 -8.10
C SER A 208 9.05 11.23 -8.60
N GLN A 209 8.40 12.04 -7.74
CA GLN A 209 8.02 13.42 -8.08
C GLN A 209 9.23 14.24 -8.55
N ARG A 210 10.38 14.11 -7.87
CA ARG A 210 11.64 14.76 -8.28
C ARG A 210 12.14 14.26 -9.65
N ALA A 211 12.01 12.97 -9.95
CA ALA A 211 12.36 12.41 -11.26
C ALA A 211 11.45 12.98 -12.38
N ILE A 212 10.12 13.01 -12.17
CA ILE A 212 9.16 13.55 -13.14
C ILE A 212 9.46 15.03 -13.45
N TRP A 213 9.82 15.83 -12.43
CA TRP A 213 10.25 17.23 -12.63
C TRP A 213 11.52 17.35 -13.49
N ILE A 214 12.48 16.44 -13.36
CA ILE A 214 13.70 16.43 -14.19
C ILE A 214 13.35 16.11 -15.66
N CYS A 215 12.47 15.13 -15.89
CA CYS A 215 11.98 14.77 -17.22
C CYS A 215 11.23 15.93 -17.88
N LEU A 216 10.36 16.62 -17.11
CA LEU A 216 9.64 17.81 -17.56
C LEU A 216 10.60 18.90 -18.03
N LEU A 217 11.65 19.20 -17.26
CA LEU A 217 12.66 20.19 -17.66
C LEU A 217 13.44 19.79 -18.92
N ILE A 218 13.75 18.51 -19.10
CA ILE A 218 14.44 18.01 -20.30
C ILE A 218 13.51 18.11 -21.52
N CYS A 219 12.28 17.62 -21.42
CA CYS A 219 11.30 17.66 -22.51
C CYS A 219 10.90 19.10 -22.88
N LEU A 220 10.83 20.01 -21.92
CA LEU A 220 10.61 21.44 -22.15
C LEU A 220 11.80 22.08 -22.88
N GLY A 221 13.04 21.76 -22.48
CA GLY A 221 14.25 22.21 -23.19
C GLY A 221 14.28 21.72 -24.65
N TRP A 222 14.00 20.44 -24.88
CA TRP A 222 13.88 19.86 -26.22
C TRP A 222 12.71 20.44 -27.03
N THR A 223 11.59 20.78 -26.39
CA THR A 223 10.45 21.45 -27.04
C THR A 223 10.84 22.83 -27.56
N ILE A 224 11.54 23.63 -26.75
CA ILE A 224 12.04 24.94 -27.16
C ILE A 224 13.06 24.78 -28.30
N LEU A 225 14.01 23.84 -28.19
CA LEU A 225 15.01 23.59 -29.23
C LEU A 225 14.39 23.10 -30.55
N GLY A 226 13.38 22.24 -30.49
CA GLY A 226 12.66 21.77 -31.66
C GLY A 226 11.88 22.89 -32.35
N LEU A 227 11.09 23.66 -31.60
CA LEU A 227 10.22 24.69 -32.17
C LEU A 227 10.96 25.96 -32.60
N ALA A 228 12.01 26.38 -31.87
CA ALA A 228 12.77 27.59 -32.17
C ALA A 228 14.05 27.34 -33.01
N GLY A 229 14.55 26.11 -33.02
CA GLY A 229 15.78 25.72 -33.75
C GLY A 229 15.51 24.84 -34.97
N ALA A 230 14.89 23.67 -34.78
CA ALA A 230 14.72 22.69 -35.85
C ALA A 230 13.61 23.08 -36.85
N LEU A 231 12.45 23.52 -36.37
CA LEU A 231 11.31 23.86 -37.23
C LEU A 231 11.62 25.00 -38.23
N PRO A 232 12.26 26.13 -37.87
CA PRO A 232 12.68 27.13 -38.86
C PRO A 232 13.67 26.57 -39.91
N LEU A 233 14.57 25.68 -39.49
CA LEU A 233 15.56 25.03 -40.37
C LEU A 233 14.90 24.07 -41.38
N TYR A 234 13.71 23.55 -41.06
CA TYR A 234 12.88 22.72 -41.95
C TYR A 234 11.98 23.51 -42.89
N LEU A 235 11.61 24.75 -42.57
CA LEU A 235 10.64 25.55 -43.35
C LEU A 235 11.26 26.64 -44.23
N VAL A 236 12.39 27.23 -43.83
CA VAL A 236 12.97 28.37 -44.56
C VAL A 236 13.55 27.89 -45.89
N ASN A 237 13.05 28.43 -47.01
CA ASN A 237 13.53 28.17 -48.38
C ASN A 237 13.54 26.67 -48.76
N THR A 238 12.51 25.93 -48.34
CA THR A 238 12.24 24.55 -48.73
C THR A 238 10.87 24.45 -49.41
N PRO A 239 10.72 23.76 -50.55
CA PRO A 239 9.39 23.46 -51.12
C PRO A 239 8.57 22.60 -50.14
N CYS A 240 7.25 22.58 -50.31
CA CYS A 240 6.34 21.70 -49.56
C CYS A 240 6.15 20.36 -50.27
N HIS A 241 5.64 19.35 -49.55
CA HIS A 241 5.45 18.00 -50.09
C HIS A 241 4.47 17.89 -51.27
N ALA A 242 3.62 18.90 -51.47
CA ALA A 242 2.70 19.00 -52.61
C ALA A 242 3.33 19.63 -53.87
N ASP A 243 4.50 20.29 -53.77
CA ASP A 243 5.25 20.79 -54.94
C ASP A 243 5.92 19.65 -55.74
N TYR A 244 6.01 18.46 -55.13
CA TYR A 244 6.61 17.26 -55.71
C TYR A 244 5.57 16.37 -56.41
N PRO A 245 5.95 15.59 -57.44
CA PRO A 245 5.02 14.74 -58.17
C PRO A 245 4.24 13.79 -57.26
N GLN A 246 2.94 13.64 -57.56
CA GLN A 246 2.04 12.74 -56.85
C GLN A 246 2.37 11.27 -57.13
N THR A 247 1.97 10.41 -56.18
CA THR A 247 2.22 8.96 -56.22
C THR A 247 1.21 8.22 -57.10
N GLN A 248 1.65 7.11 -57.69
CA GLN A 248 0.96 6.49 -58.83
C GLN A 248 -0.34 5.78 -58.45
N TYR A 249 -0.46 5.29 -57.22
CA TYR A 249 -1.63 4.57 -56.71
C TYR A 249 -2.42 5.39 -55.66
N GLY A 250 -2.10 6.68 -55.53
CA GLY A 250 -2.72 7.64 -54.62
C GLY A 250 -2.08 7.66 -53.22
N GLY A 251 -2.80 8.23 -52.25
CA GLY A 251 -2.27 8.55 -50.92
C GLY A 251 -1.43 9.84 -50.91
N GLY A 252 -1.08 10.33 -49.72
CA GLY A 252 -0.51 11.68 -49.57
C GLY A 252 0.57 11.80 -48.50
N TYR A 253 1.44 12.80 -48.67
CA TYR A 253 2.29 13.32 -47.59
C TYR A 253 1.56 14.48 -46.93
N ASN A 254 1.07 14.23 -45.72
CA ASN A 254 0.17 15.11 -44.97
C ASN A 254 0.81 16.45 -44.56
N THR A 255 0.00 17.47 -44.29
CA THR A 255 0.42 18.80 -43.81
C THR A 255 1.33 18.74 -42.56
N LEU A 256 1.18 17.68 -41.76
CA LEU A 256 2.00 17.40 -40.57
C LEU A 256 3.39 16.86 -40.93
N GLN A 257 3.53 16.13 -42.04
CA GLN A 257 4.84 15.69 -42.57
C GLN A 257 5.64 16.90 -43.09
N ASP A 258 4.94 17.91 -43.62
CA ASP A 258 5.48 19.19 -44.10
C ASP A 258 6.17 20.02 -42.98
N LEU A 259 5.94 19.65 -41.71
CA LEU A 259 6.53 20.24 -40.51
C LEU A 259 7.58 19.32 -39.83
N SER A 260 7.98 18.23 -40.50
CA SER A 260 8.96 17.26 -40.02
C SER A 260 10.23 17.24 -40.87
N LEU A 261 11.26 16.53 -40.38
CA LEU A 261 12.53 16.29 -41.10
C LEU A 261 12.32 15.67 -42.50
N SER A 262 11.18 15.02 -42.76
CA SER A 262 10.85 14.42 -44.07
C SER A 262 10.93 15.42 -45.23
N ARG A 263 10.56 16.68 -45.01
CA ARG A 263 10.59 17.77 -46.01
C ARG A 263 12.01 18.06 -46.49
N VAL A 264 12.97 18.03 -45.57
CA VAL A 264 14.41 18.18 -45.86
C VAL A 264 14.94 16.92 -46.56
N LEU A 265 14.58 15.72 -46.09
CA LEU A 265 15.06 14.47 -46.69
C LEU A 265 14.54 14.25 -48.13
N ARG A 266 13.29 14.62 -48.42
CA ARG A 266 12.74 14.50 -49.78
C ARG A 266 13.36 15.50 -50.77
N GLN A 267 13.83 16.66 -50.29
CA GLN A 267 14.63 17.59 -51.09
C GLN A 267 16.01 17.03 -51.47
N LEU A 268 16.59 16.15 -50.65
CA LEU A 268 17.83 15.45 -51.00
C LEU A 268 17.61 14.43 -52.12
N GLN A 269 16.61 13.56 -51.95
CA GLN A 269 16.26 12.51 -52.92
C GLN A 269 16.01 13.09 -54.32
N ASN A 270 15.18 14.14 -54.42
CA ASN A 270 14.77 14.71 -55.70
C ASN A 270 15.87 15.50 -56.42
N ASN A 271 17.04 15.69 -55.81
CA ASN A 271 18.21 16.31 -56.42
C ASN A 271 19.27 15.27 -56.90
N ASP A 272 19.08 13.98 -56.58
CA ASP A 272 19.84 12.79 -57.01
C ASP A 272 21.33 13.01 -57.39
N ILE A 273 22.11 13.52 -56.44
CA ILE A 273 23.54 13.84 -56.63
C ILE A 273 24.36 12.55 -56.56
N SER A 274 24.57 11.90 -57.70
CA SER A 274 25.43 10.71 -57.78
C SER A 274 26.80 10.94 -57.12
N THR A 275 27.22 10.01 -56.24
CA THR A 275 28.39 10.19 -55.35
C THR A 275 29.71 10.40 -56.09
N VAL A 276 29.82 9.93 -57.34
CA VAL A 276 30.95 10.18 -58.25
C VAL A 276 31.08 11.67 -58.60
N GLY A 277 29.95 12.36 -58.76
CA GLY A 277 29.91 13.80 -59.03
C GLY A 277 30.44 14.64 -57.87
N LEU A 278 30.26 14.19 -56.63
CA LEU A 278 30.62 14.95 -55.42
C LEU A 278 32.13 15.25 -55.34
N ILE A 279 33.00 14.31 -55.73
CA ILE A 279 34.45 14.51 -55.76
C ILE A 279 34.86 15.47 -56.90
N GLN A 280 34.16 15.45 -58.05
CA GLN A 280 34.39 16.42 -59.13
C GLN A 280 33.85 17.81 -58.78
N MET A 281 32.71 17.92 -58.10
CA MET A 281 32.12 19.19 -57.68
C MET A 281 32.92 19.87 -56.56
N LEU A 282 33.45 19.12 -55.58
CA LEU A 282 34.38 19.68 -54.59
C LEU A 282 35.67 20.23 -55.23
N LYS A 283 35.96 19.85 -56.48
CA LYS A 283 37.06 20.35 -57.32
C LYS A 283 36.64 21.39 -58.37
N ARG A 284 35.35 21.75 -58.45
CA ARG A 284 34.77 22.76 -59.36
C ARG A 284 34.14 23.95 -58.63
N ALA A 285 33.64 23.75 -57.41
CA ALA A 285 33.07 24.78 -56.55
C ALA A 285 34.08 25.85 -56.08
N ALA A 286 35.34 25.76 -56.52
CA ALA A 286 36.36 26.78 -56.32
C ALA A 286 36.33 27.90 -57.39
N ASP A 287 35.85 27.62 -58.61
CA ASP A 287 36.11 28.50 -59.78
C ASP A 287 34.88 29.18 -60.39
N GLU A 288 33.67 28.60 -60.37
CA GLU A 288 32.48 29.18 -61.04
C GLU A 288 31.23 29.29 -60.14
N GLY A 289 30.65 30.50 -60.11
CA GLY A 289 29.70 30.98 -59.08
C GLY A 289 28.26 30.45 -59.11
N GLY A 290 28.01 29.23 -59.59
CA GLY A 290 26.65 28.64 -59.68
C GLY A 290 26.16 27.92 -58.41
N GLY A 291 27.06 27.35 -57.60
CA GLY A 291 26.77 26.31 -56.59
C GLY A 291 26.07 26.74 -55.28
N SER A 292 25.20 27.75 -55.32
CA SER A 292 24.63 28.36 -54.10
C SER A 292 23.53 27.54 -53.39
N GLN A 293 22.83 26.63 -54.07
CA GLN A 293 21.69 25.93 -53.47
C GLN A 293 22.09 24.65 -52.72
N GLU A 294 22.97 23.82 -53.28
CA GLU A 294 23.39 22.54 -52.67
C GLU A 294 24.19 22.73 -51.38
N SER A 295 25.08 23.74 -51.36
CA SER A 295 25.89 24.09 -50.19
C SER A 295 25.03 24.44 -48.97
N ASN A 296 23.93 25.16 -49.18
CA ASN A 296 22.95 25.47 -48.14
C ASN A 296 22.27 24.23 -47.54
N PHE A 297 22.09 23.15 -48.31
CA PHE A 297 21.45 21.93 -47.81
C PHE A 297 22.33 21.21 -46.78
N ARG A 298 23.59 20.90 -47.13
CA ARG A 298 24.49 20.18 -46.22
C ARG A 298 24.77 20.97 -44.94
N THR A 299 24.85 22.30 -45.04
CA THR A 299 24.97 23.19 -43.86
C THR A 299 23.82 23.01 -42.88
N ARG A 300 22.57 22.80 -43.33
CA ARG A 300 21.41 22.55 -42.44
C ARG A 300 21.55 21.23 -41.68
N ILE A 301 21.98 20.15 -42.35
CA ILE A 301 22.23 18.86 -41.68
C ILE A 301 23.32 19.02 -40.62
N ILE A 302 24.42 19.71 -40.93
CA ILE A 302 25.51 19.96 -39.98
C ILE A 302 25.02 20.81 -38.78
N VAL A 303 24.18 21.83 -39.00
CA VAL A 303 23.56 22.59 -37.91
C VAL A 303 22.63 21.70 -37.08
N LEU A 304 21.85 20.80 -37.70
CA LEU A 304 20.97 19.88 -36.98
C LEU A 304 21.74 18.85 -36.13
N THR A 305 22.86 18.30 -36.63
CA THR A 305 23.70 17.39 -35.82
C THR A 305 24.36 18.12 -34.65
N VAL A 306 24.83 19.36 -34.85
CA VAL A 306 25.34 20.21 -33.78
C VAL A 306 24.24 20.52 -32.75
N PHE A 307 23.01 20.84 -33.17
CA PHE A 307 21.88 21.04 -32.26
C PHE A 307 21.55 19.76 -31.47
N ALA A 308 21.52 18.60 -32.12
CA ALA A 308 21.27 17.32 -31.47
C ALA A 308 22.33 16.98 -30.41
N LEU A 309 23.62 17.11 -30.75
CA LEU A 309 24.70 16.70 -29.84
C LEU A 309 25.00 17.75 -28.76
N VAL A 310 25.09 19.03 -29.11
CA VAL A 310 25.55 20.10 -28.21
C VAL A 310 24.41 20.73 -27.41
N LEU A 311 23.23 20.89 -28.02
CA LEU A 311 22.10 21.59 -27.37
C LEU A 311 21.03 20.65 -26.81
N ALA A 312 20.73 19.52 -27.45
CA ALA A 312 19.75 18.55 -26.96
C ALA A 312 20.35 17.56 -25.97
N LEU A 313 21.42 16.86 -26.37
CA LEU A 313 21.98 15.71 -25.67
C LEU A 313 22.83 16.10 -24.46
N LEU A 314 23.84 16.94 -24.63
CA LEU A 314 24.81 17.29 -23.58
C LEU A 314 24.14 17.93 -22.34
N PRO A 315 23.23 18.92 -22.45
CA PRO A 315 22.61 19.53 -21.27
C PRO A 315 21.67 18.58 -20.54
N ALA A 316 20.95 17.72 -21.26
CA ALA A 316 20.11 16.67 -20.69
C ALA A 316 20.95 15.62 -19.93
N LEU A 317 22.05 15.15 -20.54
CA LEU A 317 22.98 14.20 -19.94
C LEU A 317 23.62 14.75 -18.65
N TRP A 318 24.10 16.00 -18.69
CA TRP A 318 24.63 16.69 -17.51
C TRP A 318 23.57 16.82 -16.40
N LYS A 319 22.33 17.16 -16.75
CA LYS A 319 21.21 17.28 -15.80
C LYS A 319 20.90 15.95 -15.13
N ILE A 320 20.82 14.85 -15.89
CA ILE A 320 20.58 13.50 -15.37
C ILE A 320 21.73 13.08 -14.45
N ILE A 321 23.00 13.20 -14.88
CA ILE A 321 24.16 12.80 -14.08
C ILE A 321 24.27 13.61 -12.77
N LYS A 322 23.97 14.90 -12.81
CA LYS A 322 23.97 15.78 -11.63
C LYS A 322 22.92 15.36 -10.59
N GLU A 323 21.73 14.96 -11.04
CA GLU A 323 20.65 14.50 -10.15
C GLU A 323 20.82 13.03 -9.72
N PHE A 324 21.35 12.16 -10.58
CA PHE A 324 21.76 10.80 -10.21
C PHE A 324 22.81 10.81 -9.09
N ASN A 325 23.82 11.69 -9.18
CA ASN A 325 24.81 11.87 -8.11
C ASN A 325 24.19 12.36 -6.79
N ARG A 326 23.21 13.27 -6.86
CA ARG A 326 22.45 13.74 -5.68
C ARG A 326 21.63 12.61 -5.05
N MET A 327 20.96 11.80 -5.87
CA MET A 327 20.20 10.63 -5.44
C MET A 327 21.09 9.52 -4.85
N ALA A 328 22.28 9.28 -5.41
CA ALA A 328 23.22 8.29 -4.90
C ALA A 328 23.81 8.74 -3.54
N ALA A 329 24.15 10.03 -3.41
CA ALA A 329 24.57 10.62 -2.13
C ALA A 329 23.45 10.68 -1.09
N TYR A 330 22.18 10.78 -1.51
CA TYR A 330 21.03 10.60 -0.62
C TYR A 330 20.88 9.15 -0.16
N ARG A 331 20.82 8.17 -1.09
CA ARG A 331 20.66 6.75 -0.72
C ARG A 331 21.78 6.27 0.20
N LYS A 332 23.03 6.68 -0.04
CA LYS A 332 24.15 6.37 0.85
C LYS A 332 23.87 6.83 2.29
N ARG A 333 23.50 8.10 2.49
CA ARG A 333 23.20 8.65 3.82
C ARG A 333 21.90 8.10 4.43
N TRP A 334 20.94 7.69 3.62
CA TRP A 334 19.73 6.98 4.08
C TRP A 334 20.09 5.58 4.63
N ILE A 335 21.00 4.85 3.99
CA ILE A 335 21.53 3.57 4.52
C ILE A 335 22.34 3.81 5.81
N GLU A 336 23.23 4.79 5.81
CA GLU A 336 24.11 5.08 6.94
C GLU A 336 23.35 5.60 8.17
N VAL A 337 22.54 6.66 8.01
CA VAL A 337 21.90 7.37 9.12
C VAL A 337 20.53 6.79 9.45
N LYS A 338 19.63 6.57 8.47
CA LYS A 338 18.27 6.10 8.76
C LYS A 338 18.22 4.62 9.11
N CYS A 339 19.06 3.80 8.46
CA CYS A 339 19.10 2.35 8.69
C CYS A 339 20.27 1.92 9.60
N GLY A 340 21.15 2.82 10.05
CA GLY A 340 22.31 2.47 10.90
C GLY A 340 23.32 1.52 10.25
N ASN A 341 23.42 1.54 8.91
CA ASN A 341 24.08 0.52 8.06
C ASN A 341 23.52 -0.91 8.16
N ARG A 342 22.38 -1.11 8.83
CA ARG A 342 21.70 -2.41 8.95
C ARG A 342 20.95 -2.74 7.64
N GLU A 343 21.07 -4.00 7.26
CA GLU A 343 20.36 -4.66 6.17
C GLU A 343 19.41 -5.71 6.77
N MET A 344 18.43 -6.16 5.99
CA MET A 344 17.53 -7.26 6.34
C MET A 344 17.58 -8.29 5.22
N GLY A 345 17.63 -9.57 5.56
CA GLY A 345 17.75 -10.64 4.58
C GLY A 345 17.13 -11.96 5.02
N TRP A 346 16.70 -12.75 4.05
CA TRP A 346 16.15 -14.10 4.21
C TRP A 346 17.17 -15.14 3.74
N LEU A 347 17.35 -16.20 4.52
CA LEU A 347 18.07 -17.41 4.14
C LEU A 347 17.11 -18.60 4.16
N SER A 348 16.82 -19.17 2.99
CA SER A 348 16.00 -20.38 2.88
C SER A 348 16.76 -21.63 3.37
N ALA A 349 16.04 -22.58 3.97
CA ALA A 349 16.59 -23.87 4.37
C ALA A 349 17.04 -24.72 3.17
N SER A 350 16.42 -24.58 2.00
CA SER A 350 16.84 -25.28 0.77
C SER A 350 18.17 -24.76 0.21
N ASP A 351 18.44 -23.47 0.40
CA ASP A 351 19.69 -22.80 0.03
C ASP A 351 20.82 -23.06 1.05
N ALA A 352 20.50 -23.48 2.28
CA ALA A 352 21.47 -23.79 3.33
C ALA A 352 21.15 -25.12 4.07
N PRO A 353 21.13 -26.27 3.37
CA PRO A 353 20.66 -27.54 3.91
C PRO A 353 21.45 -28.05 5.13
N GLY A 354 22.72 -27.64 5.31
CA GLY A 354 23.52 -28.03 6.47
C GLY A 354 23.05 -27.43 7.82
N PHE A 355 22.12 -26.48 7.80
CA PHE A 355 21.48 -25.92 9.00
C PHE A 355 20.04 -26.46 9.24
N VAL A 356 19.55 -27.39 8.41
CA VAL A 356 18.27 -28.07 8.68
C VAL A 356 18.36 -28.82 10.02
N GLY A 357 17.33 -28.70 10.86
CA GLY A 357 17.35 -29.22 12.24
C GLY A 357 18.09 -28.33 13.25
N TRP A 358 18.53 -27.12 12.89
CA TRP A 358 19.18 -26.20 13.84
C TRP A 358 18.19 -25.18 14.39
N GLY A 359 17.74 -25.39 15.63
CA GLY A 359 16.95 -24.41 16.38
C GLY A 359 17.70 -23.10 16.58
N GLU A 360 16.94 -22.01 16.77
CA GLU A 360 17.45 -20.63 16.68
C GLU A 360 18.73 -20.37 17.49
N LYS A 361 18.75 -20.86 18.74
CA LYS A 361 19.90 -20.72 19.64
C LYS A 361 21.17 -21.36 19.06
N ARG A 362 21.07 -22.56 18.47
CA ARG A 362 22.22 -23.27 17.88
C ARG A 362 22.84 -22.48 16.74
N LEU A 363 22.01 -21.82 15.93
CA LEU A 363 22.50 -20.99 14.83
C LEU A 363 23.06 -19.65 15.33
N LYS A 364 22.48 -19.03 16.37
CA LYS A 364 23.05 -17.86 17.06
C LYS A 364 24.41 -18.17 17.69
N ASP A 365 24.50 -19.24 18.48
CA ASP A 365 25.75 -19.75 19.08
C ASP A 365 26.81 -20.01 17.97
N TYR A 366 26.40 -20.51 16.80
CA TYR A 366 27.29 -20.71 15.64
C TYR A 366 27.78 -19.39 14.99
N PHE A 367 26.90 -18.40 14.79
CA PHE A 367 27.30 -17.09 14.25
C PHE A 367 28.30 -16.36 15.18
N ILE A 368 28.16 -16.52 16.49
CA ILE A 368 29.15 -16.05 17.48
C ILE A 368 30.47 -16.83 17.32
N SER A 369 30.41 -18.17 17.26
CA SER A 369 31.62 -19.02 17.14
C SER A 369 32.44 -18.82 15.85
N THR A 370 31.81 -18.29 14.79
CA THR A 370 32.45 -17.99 13.50
C THR A 370 32.91 -16.54 13.35
N GLY A 371 32.72 -15.70 14.37
CA GLY A 371 33.08 -14.28 14.31
C GLY A 371 32.23 -13.45 13.34
N LEU A 372 31.06 -13.95 12.95
CA LEU A 372 30.08 -13.28 12.08
C LEU A 372 29.00 -12.51 12.87
N SER A 373 29.06 -12.59 14.19
CA SER A 373 28.28 -11.79 15.14
C SER A 373 29.11 -11.52 16.39
N THR A 374 29.16 -10.26 16.78
CA THR A 374 29.58 -9.80 18.11
C THR A 374 28.40 -9.40 18.99
N SER A 375 27.29 -8.97 18.39
CA SER A 375 26.13 -8.39 19.09
C SER A 375 25.09 -9.40 19.57
N LEU A 376 25.05 -10.65 19.06
CA LEU A 376 24.20 -11.72 19.62
C LEU A 376 24.70 -12.26 20.96
N ASP A 377 25.98 -12.07 21.34
CA ASP A 377 26.41 -12.29 22.72
C ASP A 377 25.98 -11.08 23.56
N GLY A 378 24.66 -11.02 23.79
CA GLY A 378 24.04 -9.96 24.58
C GLY A 378 24.62 -9.90 26.00
N PRO A 379 24.34 -8.84 26.77
CA PRO A 379 25.01 -8.55 28.04
C PRO A 379 24.60 -9.49 29.18
N ARG A 380 24.93 -10.78 29.04
CA ARG A 380 25.06 -11.77 30.10
C ARG A 380 26.05 -11.18 31.10
N GLY A 381 25.52 -10.63 32.17
CA GLY A 381 26.27 -9.72 33.03
C GLY A 381 27.60 -10.35 33.46
N ARG A 382 28.65 -9.52 33.50
CA ARG A 382 29.93 -9.82 34.18
C ARG A 382 29.69 -9.94 35.69
N SER A 383 28.92 -10.95 36.08
CA SER A 383 28.63 -11.32 37.46
C SER A 383 29.95 -11.67 38.14
N ARG A 384 30.14 -11.14 39.35
CA ARG A 384 31.41 -11.10 40.07
C ARG A 384 31.84 -12.48 40.61
N SER A 385 32.03 -13.47 39.75
CA SER A 385 32.60 -14.77 40.10
C SER A 385 34.13 -14.70 40.05
N GLY A 386 34.72 -13.97 41.01
CA GLY A 386 36.16 -13.81 41.13
C GLY A 386 36.84 -15.07 41.66
N SER A 387 37.07 -16.09 40.82
CA SER A 387 37.88 -17.25 41.19
C SER A 387 38.72 -17.85 40.04
N ARG A 388 39.92 -17.27 39.88
CA ARG A 388 41.18 -18.04 39.86
C ARG A 388 41.32 -19.20 38.85
N ARG A 389 41.45 -18.90 37.55
CA ARG A 389 42.22 -19.76 36.63
C ARG A 389 43.02 -18.98 35.57
N GLN A 390 44.15 -18.43 36.02
CA GLN A 390 45.10 -17.65 35.23
C GLN A 390 46.13 -18.57 34.54
N ARG A 391 45.83 -19.08 33.33
CA ARG A 391 46.83 -19.61 32.38
C ARG A 391 46.21 -19.97 31.02
N SER A 392 46.26 -19.03 30.06
CA SER A 392 46.42 -19.22 28.61
C SER A 392 46.05 -17.91 27.91
N ALA A 393 46.92 -16.91 27.99
CA ALA A 393 46.71 -15.57 27.44
C ALA A 393 47.92 -15.15 26.61
N GLU A 394 48.10 -15.81 25.47
CA GLU A 394 49.21 -15.58 24.53
C GLU A 394 48.78 -15.82 23.06
N SER A 395 47.49 -15.60 22.78
CA SER A 395 46.88 -15.67 21.44
C SER A 395 45.72 -14.69 21.29
N GLU A 396 45.80 -13.55 21.98
CA GLU A 396 44.90 -12.41 21.79
C GLU A 396 45.51 -11.51 20.70
N PRO A 397 44.91 -11.42 19.49
CA PRO A 397 45.52 -10.68 18.39
C PRO A 397 45.43 -9.16 18.63
N LEU A 398 46.56 -8.46 18.50
CA LEU A 398 46.73 -7.01 18.72
C LEU A 398 46.07 -6.13 17.61
N ASN A 399 44.86 -6.48 17.18
CA ASN A 399 44.14 -5.83 16.10
C ASN A 399 43.10 -4.81 16.62
N GLY A 400 43.59 -3.63 17.01
CA GLY A 400 42.85 -2.37 17.01
C GLY A 400 41.50 -2.32 17.74
N GLU A 401 41.51 -1.85 18.99
CA GLU A 401 40.28 -1.47 19.71
C GLU A 401 39.41 -0.51 18.88
N GLY A 402 38.14 -0.89 18.65
CA GLY A 402 37.12 0.01 18.10
C GLY A 402 36.77 -0.11 16.61
N GLN A 403 37.30 -1.08 15.85
CA GLN A 403 36.74 -1.38 14.52
C GLN A 403 35.47 -2.22 14.64
N GLU A 404 34.31 -1.63 14.33
CA GLU A 404 33.04 -2.35 14.22
C GLU A 404 33.13 -3.45 13.15
N PRO A 405 32.66 -4.69 13.41
CA PRO A 405 32.73 -5.76 12.42
C PRO A 405 31.89 -5.47 11.15
N GLU A 406 32.48 -5.75 9.98
CA GLU A 406 31.90 -5.45 8.66
C GLU A 406 30.65 -6.28 8.33
N ILE A 407 30.58 -7.49 8.89
CA ILE A 407 29.42 -8.36 8.92
C ILE A 407 29.14 -8.60 10.41
N ASP A 408 27.95 -8.22 10.86
CA ASP A 408 27.51 -8.40 12.25
C ASP A 408 26.02 -8.73 12.20
N VAL A 409 25.68 -9.99 12.44
CA VAL A 409 24.28 -10.43 12.55
C VAL A 409 23.78 -10.05 13.94
N GLU A 410 22.99 -8.99 14.05
CA GLU A 410 22.53 -8.45 15.35
C GLU A 410 21.28 -9.18 15.87
N SER A 411 20.41 -9.62 14.97
CA SER A 411 19.25 -10.43 15.32
C SER A 411 18.95 -11.45 14.22
N LEU A 412 18.47 -12.59 14.66
CA LEU A 412 18.13 -13.74 13.85
C LEU A 412 16.83 -14.34 14.38
N PHE A 413 15.89 -14.57 13.49
CA PHE A 413 14.58 -15.12 13.76
C PHE A 413 14.38 -16.35 12.87
N SER A 414 14.11 -17.50 13.47
CA SER A 414 13.76 -18.71 12.75
C SER A 414 12.29 -18.70 12.34
N ILE A 415 11.98 -19.20 11.13
CA ILE A 415 10.61 -19.35 10.63
C ILE A 415 10.29 -20.84 10.53
N CYS A 416 9.28 -21.26 11.29
CA CYS A 416 8.69 -22.59 11.21
C CYS A 416 7.48 -22.57 10.26
N ASP A 417 7.02 -23.77 9.90
CA ASP A 417 5.73 -23.97 9.25
C ASP A 417 4.56 -23.41 10.10
N THR A 418 3.86 -22.38 9.60
CA THR A 418 2.68 -21.78 10.24
C THR A 418 1.38 -22.05 9.50
N GLU A 419 1.36 -22.94 8.50
CA GLU A 419 0.20 -23.14 7.60
C GLU A 419 -1.08 -23.55 8.37
N TYR A 420 -0.95 -24.41 9.39
CA TYR A 420 -2.07 -24.78 10.27
C TYR A 420 -2.60 -23.58 11.10
N ILE A 421 -1.69 -22.73 11.61
CA ILE A 421 -2.05 -21.57 12.44
C ILE A 421 -2.73 -20.50 11.57
N ALA A 422 -2.31 -20.34 10.31
CA ALA A 422 -2.96 -19.45 9.35
C ALA A 422 -4.44 -19.82 9.13
N VAL A 423 -4.75 -21.11 8.94
CA VAL A 423 -6.13 -21.60 8.75
C VAL A 423 -6.98 -21.38 10.01
N LEU A 424 -6.45 -21.67 11.21
CA LEU A 424 -7.18 -21.40 12.46
C LEU A 424 -7.44 -19.90 12.66
N ILE A 425 -6.52 -19.02 12.23
CA ILE A 425 -6.71 -17.57 12.30
C ILE A 425 -7.73 -17.08 11.28
N GLU A 426 -7.78 -17.65 10.07
CA GLU A 426 -8.83 -17.35 9.10
C GLU A 426 -10.22 -17.76 9.62
N GLU A 427 -10.35 -18.94 10.26
CA GLU A 427 -11.61 -19.33 10.93
C GLU A 427 -11.94 -18.38 12.09
N ARG A 428 -10.97 -18.07 12.97
CA ARG A 428 -11.14 -17.12 14.08
C ARG A 428 -11.64 -15.76 13.60
N ASP A 429 -11.06 -15.24 12.53
CA ASP A 429 -11.39 -13.93 11.99
C ASP A 429 -12.78 -13.93 11.33
N GLN A 430 -13.19 -15.04 10.70
CA GLN A 430 -14.58 -15.23 10.26
C GLN A 430 -15.56 -15.28 11.45
N ILE A 431 -15.26 -16.06 12.50
CA ILE A 431 -16.09 -16.14 13.72
C ILE A 431 -16.21 -14.75 14.39
N LEU A 432 -15.13 -13.98 14.40
CA LEU A 432 -15.08 -12.62 14.91
C LEU A 432 -15.92 -11.65 14.08
N GLU A 433 -15.90 -11.77 12.74
CA GLU A 433 -16.72 -10.96 11.85
C GLU A 433 -18.23 -11.30 12.01
N ASP A 434 -18.58 -12.59 12.07
CA ASP A 434 -19.96 -13.04 12.34
C ASP A 434 -20.45 -12.60 13.73
N LEU A 435 -19.58 -12.63 14.75
CA LEU A 435 -19.87 -12.09 16.08
C LEU A 435 -20.11 -10.58 16.02
N GLU A 436 -19.21 -9.80 15.42
CA GLU A 436 -19.37 -8.35 15.32
C GLU A 436 -20.60 -7.93 14.50
N VAL A 437 -20.97 -8.70 13.47
CA VAL A 437 -22.24 -8.53 12.75
C VAL A 437 -23.43 -8.79 13.67
N ALA A 438 -23.44 -9.88 14.43
CA ALA A 438 -24.53 -10.22 15.34
C ALA A 438 -24.68 -9.21 16.50
N GLU A 439 -23.57 -8.82 17.14
CA GLU A 439 -23.54 -7.77 18.17
C GLU A 439 -23.99 -6.42 17.61
N THR A 440 -23.57 -6.08 16.37
CA THR A 440 -24.01 -4.84 15.70
C THR A 440 -25.51 -4.86 15.40
N HIS A 441 -26.08 -6.00 14.97
CA HIS A 441 -27.53 -6.15 14.83
C HIS A 441 -28.27 -6.06 16.17
N TYR A 442 -27.72 -6.65 17.23
CA TYR A 442 -28.25 -6.57 18.59
C TYR A 442 -28.28 -5.13 19.11
N ILE A 443 -27.16 -4.40 19.06
CA ILE A 443 -27.06 -3.00 19.49
C ILE A 443 -28.01 -2.11 18.68
N ASN A 444 -28.03 -2.26 17.35
CA ASN A 444 -28.94 -1.51 16.47
C ASN A 444 -30.43 -1.86 16.69
N SER A 445 -30.76 -2.99 17.34
CA SER A 445 -32.15 -3.34 17.65
C SER A 445 -32.79 -2.44 18.70
N PHE A 446 -32.01 -1.61 19.40
CA PHE A 446 -32.49 -0.68 20.42
C PHE A 446 -32.48 0.78 19.96
N ARG A 447 -33.25 1.62 20.67
CA ARG A 447 -33.14 3.09 20.63
C ARG A 447 -33.28 3.69 22.03
N LEU A 448 -32.64 4.85 22.21
CA LEU A 448 -32.89 5.72 23.36
C LEU A 448 -34.23 6.44 23.14
N THR A 449 -35.31 5.77 23.52
CA THR A 449 -36.64 6.39 23.57
C THR A 449 -36.73 7.31 24.77
N THR A 450 -36.44 8.60 24.58
CA THR A 450 -37.08 9.63 25.41
C THR A 450 -38.59 9.43 25.28
N PRO A 451 -39.36 9.34 26.37
CA PRO A 451 -40.81 9.32 26.25
C PRO A 451 -41.27 10.59 25.55
N ASP A 452 -42.20 10.48 24.60
CA ASP A 452 -42.90 11.65 24.08
C ASP A 452 -43.43 12.46 25.27
N PRO A 453 -43.30 13.79 25.27
CA PRO A 453 -43.86 14.61 26.33
C PRO A 453 -45.36 14.33 26.37
N SER A 454 -45.82 13.78 27.50
CA SER A 454 -47.21 13.36 27.67
C SER A 454 -48.16 14.47 27.25
N ILE A 455 -49.34 14.15 26.72
CA ILE A 455 -50.29 15.17 26.23
C ILE A 455 -50.67 16.17 27.35
N VAL A 456 -50.59 15.75 28.62
CA VAL A 456 -50.78 16.59 29.83
C VAL A 456 -49.67 17.66 30.00
N SER A 457 -48.48 17.42 29.43
CA SER A 457 -47.34 18.35 29.39
C SER A 457 -47.19 19.10 28.05
N TRP A 458 -48.15 18.94 27.12
CA TRP A 458 -48.20 19.76 25.90
C TRP A 458 -48.90 21.09 26.23
N GLU A 459 -48.18 22.00 26.88
CA GLU A 459 -48.63 23.37 27.08
C GLU A 459 -48.69 24.05 25.70
N PRO A 460 -49.88 24.41 25.17
CA PRO A 460 -49.98 25.02 23.84
C PRO A 460 -49.24 26.36 23.85
N PRO A 461 -48.52 26.72 22.76
CA PRO A 461 -47.80 27.98 22.71
C PRO A 461 -48.80 29.13 22.92
N THR A 462 -48.66 29.83 24.05
CA THR A 462 -49.57 30.91 24.42
C THR A 462 -49.68 31.92 23.28
N PRO A 463 -50.91 32.31 22.87
CA PRO A 463 -51.09 33.21 21.74
C PRO A 463 -50.32 34.52 22.01
N HIS A 464 -49.61 35.01 20.99
CA HIS A 464 -48.77 36.20 21.12
C HIS A 464 -49.62 37.43 21.48
N ASP A 465 -49.67 37.75 22.78
CA ASP A 465 -50.23 38.99 23.31
C ASP A 465 -49.38 40.18 22.83
N PRO A 466 -49.91 41.04 21.93
CA PRO A 466 -49.15 42.13 21.34
C PRO A 466 -48.84 43.25 22.36
N SER A 467 -49.46 43.20 23.55
CA SER A 467 -49.29 44.18 24.63
C SER A 467 -47.97 44.01 25.40
N ARG A 468 -47.31 42.85 25.28
CA ARG A 468 -46.25 42.45 26.23
C ARG A 468 -44.84 42.74 25.69
N PRO A 469 -44.07 43.69 26.27
CA PRO A 469 -42.77 44.06 25.75
C PRO A 469 -41.74 42.93 25.83
N TYR A 470 -40.91 42.81 24.80
CA TYR A 470 -39.93 41.74 24.62
C TYR A 470 -38.73 41.89 25.58
N ILE A 471 -38.84 41.31 26.77
CA ILE A 471 -37.72 41.19 27.72
C ILE A 471 -36.81 40.05 27.25
N SER A 472 -35.55 40.37 26.96
CA SER A 472 -34.55 39.39 26.54
C SER A 472 -34.23 38.40 27.66
N ARG A 473 -34.31 37.09 27.36
CA ARG A 473 -33.91 36.04 28.31
C ARG A 473 -32.38 36.11 28.52
N PRO A 474 -31.88 36.18 29.77
CA PRO A 474 -30.44 36.23 30.02
C PRO A 474 -29.75 34.91 29.66
N ARG A 475 -28.47 34.97 29.30
CA ARG A 475 -27.62 33.78 29.12
C ARG A 475 -27.64 32.92 30.40
N PRO A 476 -27.83 31.59 30.32
CA PRO A 476 -27.64 30.72 31.48
C PRO A 476 -26.18 30.75 31.93
N LEU A 477 -25.95 31.07 33.20
CA LEU A 477 -24.62 31.12 33.79
C LEU A 477 -24.18 29.73 34.27
N ARG A 478 -23.19 29.16 33.54
CA ARG A 478 -22.07 28.35 34.08
C ARG A 478 -22.45 27.28 35.11
N ASP A 479 -22.73 26.06 34.64
CA ASP A 479 -22.97 24.89 35.50
C ASP A 479 -21.89 24.68 36.57
N MET A 480 -22.27 24.82 37.84
CA MET A 480 -21.47 24.30 38.94
C MET A 480 -21.61 22.78 39.01
N ARG A 481 -20.46 22.06 38.96
CA ARG A 481 -20.37 20.60 39.11
C ARG A 481 -20.85 20.13 40.49
N ARG A 482 -22.17 20.00 40.67
CA ARG A 482 -22.78 19.42 41.87
C ARG A 482 -22.59 17.91 41.84
N ARG A 483 -21.58 17.40 42.56
CA ARG A 483 -21.37 15.95 42.76
C ARG A 483 -22.65 15.33 43.36
N LYS A 484 -23.42 14.59 42.54
CA LYS A 484 -24.46 13.68 43.04
C LYS A 484 -23.76 12.42 43.57
N ASN A 485 -23.73 12.25 44.88
CA ASN A 485 -23.52 10.91 45.44
C ASN A 485 -24.75 10.07 45.10
N SER A 486 -24.55 8.99 44.35
CA SER A 486 -25.62 8.04 44.02
C SER A 486 -25.83 7.11 45.21
N ASN A 487 -27.05 7.06 45.76
CA ASN A 487 -27.43 6.03 46.73
C ASN A 487 -27.72 4.74 45.96
N PRO A 488 -26.98 3.64 46.18
CA PRO A 488 -27.21 2.37 45.48
C PRO A 488 -28.44 1.61 46.02
N ALA A 489 -28.96 1.98 47.18
CA ALA A 489 -29.99 1.25 47.91
C ALA A 489 -31.42 1.77 47.64
N LEU A 490 -31.92 1.62 46.40
CA LEU A 490 -33.34 1.79 46.08
C LEU A 490 -33.86 0.96 44.89
N ALA A 491 -33.06 0.06 44.32
CA ALA A 491 -33.43 -0.76 43.15
C ALA A 491 -34.33 -1.98 43.46
N ALA A 492 -34.98 -2.03 44.63
CA ALA A 492 -35.63 -3.22 45.17
C ALA A 492 -37.10 -3.03 45.62
N SER A 493 -37.74 -1.92 45.24
CA SER A 493 -39.17 -1.69 45.46
C SER A 493 -39.98 -1.91 44.18
N SER A 494 -40.57 -3.09 44.04
CA SER A 494 -41.39 -3.45 42.89
C SER A 494 -42.78 -2.82 42.93
N LEU A 495 -43.13 -2.08 41.86
CA LEU A 495 -44.48 -2.02 41.26
C LEU A 495 -44.42 -1.21 39.96
N ALA A 496 -44.62 -1.89 38.82
CA ALA A 496 -44.93 -1.31 37.51
C ALA A 496 -44.02 -0.18 36.94
N SER A 497 -42.70 -0.23 37.14
CA SER A 497 -41.77 0.37 36.18
C SER A 497 -41.53 -0.61 35.01
N PRO A 498 -41.50 -0.16 33.74
CA PRO A 498 -41.22 -1.04 32.62
C PRO A 498 -39.78 -1.57 32.71
N THR A 499 -39.63 -2.89 32.61
CA THR A 499 -38.33 -3.56 32.61
C THR A 499 -37.47 -3.08 31.45
N SER A 500 -36.17 -2.87 31.69
CA SER A 500 -35.19 -2.66 30.62
C SER A 500 -35.18 -3.88 29.69
N PHE A 501 -35.34 -3.66 28.39
CA PHE A 501 -35.36 -4.74 27.38
C PHE A 501 -33.96 -5.26 26.99
N VAL A 502 -32.90 -4.60 27.46
CA VAL A 502 -31.52 -5.13 27.45
C VAL A 502 -31.46 -6.33 28.40
N ALA A 503 -30.78 -7.42 28.02
CA ALA A 503 -30.67 -8.60 28.87
C ALA A 503 -30.07 -8.26 30.25
N PRO A 504 -30.55 -8.88 31.34
CA PRO A 504 -29.89 -8.76 32.64
C PRO A 504 -28.50 -9.40 32.58
N SER A 505 -27.51 -8.75 33.19
CA SER A 505 -26.09 -9.19 33.27
C SER A 505 -25.88 -10.66 33.71
N HIS A 506 -26.85 -11.25 34.42
CA HIS A 506 -26.86 -12.67 34.80
C HIS A 506 -27.12 -13.67 33.65
N TYR A 507 -27.76 -13.26 32.54
CA TYR A 507 -28.00 -14.13 31.38
C TYR A 507 -26.73 -14.38 30.56
N TYR A 508 -25.82 -13.42 30.54
CA TYR A 508 -24.54 -13.52 29.82
C TYR A 508 -23.57 -14.54 30.40
N LYS A 509 -23.81 -15.10 31.60
CA LYS A 509 -22.94 -16.15 32.15
C LYS A 509 -23.17 -17.48 31.40
N ILE A 510 -22.34 -17.74 30.39
CA ILE A 510 -22.26 -19.02 29.67
C ILE A 510 -22.24 -20.18 30.69
N ARG A 511 -23.22 -21.08 30.59
CA ARG A 511 -23.35 -22.25 31.46
C ARG A 511 -22.69 -23.44 30.76
N GLY A 512 -21.67 -24.04 31.39
CA GLY A 512 -21.06 -25.29 30.95
C GLY A 512 -19.54 -25.23 30.72
N VAL A 513 -18.99 -24.05 30.41
CA VAL A 513 -17.55 -23.84 30.17
C VAL A 513 -16.77 -23.84 31.50
N THR A 514 -16.62 -25.03 32.08
CA THR A 514 -15.95 -25.27 33.37
C THR A 514 -14.59 -25.91 33.08
N GLY A 515 -13.50 -25.16 33.26
CA GLY A 515 -12.13 -25.61 32.97
C GLY A 515 -11.33 -24.74 31.98
N LEU A 516 -11.97 -23.75 31.32
CA LEU A 516 -11.35 -22.94 30.24
C LEU A 516 -11.25 -21.44 30.57
N THR A 517 -11.53 -21.01 31.81
CA THR A 517 -11.28 -19.65 32.29
C THR A 517 -9.88 -19.54 32.89
N GLY A 518 -9.04 -18.63 32.37
CA GLY A 518 -7.63 -18.43 32.74
C GLY A 518 -7.36 -17.88 34.16
N GLY A 519 -8.15 -18.26 35.15
CA GLY A 519 -7.94 -17.93 36.55
C GLY A 519 -6.74 -18.69 37.12
N ARG A 520 -5.64 -17.98 37.37
CA ARG A 520 -4.38 -18.46 37.96
C ARG A 520 -4.59 -19.26 39.26
N LEU A 521 -4.69 -20.58 39.14
CA LEU A 521 -4.59 -21.54 40.23
C LEU A 521 -3.35 -22.43 40.01
N ILE A 522 -2.61 -22.65 41.09
CA ILE A 522 -1.35 -23.39 41.11
C ILE A 522 -1.64 -24.82 41.56
N ASP A 523 -0.96 -25.78 40.93
CA ASP A 523 -0.79 -27.20 41.28
C ASP A 523 -1.95 -27.96 41.93
N SER A 524 -2.62 -28.78 41.12
CA SER A 524 -2.54 -30.24 41.27
C SER A 524 -3.17 -30.95 40.06
N ARG A 525 -2.45 -31.88 39.44
CA ARG A 525 -2.93 -32.69 38.30
C ARG A 525 -2.92 -34.18 38.68
N GLU A 526 -3.96 -34.60 39.39
CA GLU A 526 -4.33 -36.01 39.60
C GLU A 526 -5.84 -36.17 39.34
N ASP A 527 -6.27 -37.40 39.05
CA ASP A 527 -7.49 -37.66 38.30
C ASP A 527 -8.80 -37.47 39.10
N GLN A 528 -9.50 -36.37 38.85
CA GLN A 528 -10.85 -36.14 39.39
C GLN A 528 -11.89 -37.03 38.69
N THR A 529 -12.37 -38.03 39.42
CA THR A 529 -13.41 -38.96 38.93
C THR A 529 -14.81 -38.36 39.02
N LEU A 530 -15.69 -38.77 38.10
CA LEU A 530 -17.06 -38.24 37.92
C LEU A 530 -17.97 -38.29 39.16
N THR A 531 -17.60 -39.06 40.19
CA THR A 531 -18.35 -39.23 41.43
C THR A 531 -18.39 -37.99 42.32
N GLU A 532 -17.36 -37.13 42.31
CA GLU A 532 -17.38 -35.90 43.14
C GLU A 532 -18.23 -34.78 42.54
N THR A 533 -18.31 -34.70 41.21
CA THR A 533 -19.03 -33.63 40.50
C THR A 533 -20.54 -33.67 40.69
N ILE A 534 -21.09 -34.80 41.14
CA ILE A 534 -22.51 -34.98 41.44
C ILE A 534 -22.86 -34.47 42.85
N ASN A 535 -21.97 -34.64 43.83
CA ASN A 535 -22.22 -34.26 45.23
C ASN A 535 -22.11 -32.75 45.50
N SER A 536 -21.42 -31.99 44.64
CA SER A 536 -21.23 -30.55 44.81
C SER A 536 -22.49 -29.68 44.54
N ARG A 537 -23.57 -30.27 44.00
CA ARG A 537 -24.70 -29.49 43.44
C ARG A 537 -25.81 -29.12 44.44
N VAL A 538 -25.69 -29.46 45.73
CA VAL A 538 -26.72 -29.19 46.75
C VAL A 538 -26.15 -28.58 48.04
N VAL A 539 -25.54 -27.39 47.94
CA VAL A 539 -25.27 -26.53 49.12
C VAL A 539 -25.71 -25.09 48.83
N GLY A 540 -26.87 -24.72 49.38
CA GLY A 540 -27.25 -23.31 49.54
C GLY A 540 -26.53 -22.69 50.75
N SER A 541 -26.35 -21.37 50.76
CA SER A 541 -25.53 -20.68 51.75
C SER A 541 -26.04 -20.84 53.19
N ARG A 542 -25.33 -21.64 53.99
CA ARG A 542 -25.34 -21.61 55.46
C ARG A 542 -23.91 -21.79 55.99
N PHE A 543 -23.65 -21.21 57.15
CA PHE A 543 -22.39 -21.41 57.86
C PHE A 543 -22.22 -22.91 58.17
N GLN A 544 -21.09 -23.48 57.76
CA GLN A 544 -20.74 -24.86 58.06
C GLN A 544 -20.19 -24.92 59.48
N GLU A 545 -21.10 -25.00 60.47
CA GLU A 545 -20.73 -25.08 61.87
C GLU A 545 -19.89 -26.34 62.15
N VAL A 546 -18.67 -26.15 62.64
CA VAL A 546 -17.76 -27.25 63.00
C VAL A 546 -18.41 -28.12 64.07
N ASN A 547 -18.51 -29.42 63.79
CA ASN A 547 -19.31 -30.36 64.58
C ASN A 547 -18.80 -30.48 66.03
N ARG A 548 -19.52 -29.83 66.95
CA ARG A 548 -19.00 -29.43 68.27
C ARG A 548 -19.14 -30.52 69.36
N ARG A 549 -18.98 -31.80 68.98
CA ARG A 549 -19.22 -32.97 69.84
C ARG A 549 -18.21 -34.11 69.63
N SER A 550 -16.96 -33.90 70.04
CA SER A 550 -16.02 -34.96 70.41
C SER A 550 -15.77 -34.89 71.93
N ALA A 551 -16.02 -35.99 72.64
CA ALA A 551 -16.14 -35.99 74.10
C ALA A 551 -14.80 -36.14 74.85
N SER A 552 -13.73 -35.51 74.37
CA SER A 552 -12.35 -35.76 74.86
C SER A 552 -11.46 -34.52 75.04
N HIS A 553 -11.89 -33.31 74.65
CA HIS A 553 -11.06 -32.10 74.73
C HIS A 553 -11.83 -30.88 75.28
N ASP A 554 -11.14 -30.08 76.09
CA ASP A 554 -11.68 -28.89 76.77
C ASP A 554 -11.96 -27.71 75.81
N PRO A 555 -12.84 -26.75 76.18
CA PRO A 555 -13.23 -25.66 75.30
C PRO A 555 -12.12 -24.61 75.11
N TYR A 556 -11.46 -24.67 73.95
CA TYR A 556 -10.45 -23.70 73.53
C TYR A 556 -10.96 -22.25 73.55
N ARG A 557 -10.10 -21.33 74.02
CA ARG A 557 -10.40 -19.90 74.06
C ARG A 557 -10.20 -19.26 72.69
N LEU A 558 -11.11 -18.36 72.31
CA LEU A 558 -11.09 -17.64 71.05
C LEU A 558 -9.80 -16.82 70.92
N GLY A 559 -8.94 -17.15 69.93
CA GLY A 559 -7.66 -16.45 69.68
C GLY A 559 -6.39 -17.29 69.78
N SER A 560 -6.46 -18.61 69.99
CA SER A 560 -5.29 -19.50 69.92
C SER A 560 -4.89 -19.81 68.46
N TYR A 561 -3.61 -19.71 68.15
CA TYR A 561 -3.06 -20.18 66.86
C TYR A 561 -3.11 -21.71 66.77
N LEU A 562 -3.58 -22.21 65.63
CA LEU A 562 -3.55 -23.63 65.26
C LEU A 562 -2.58 -23.82 64.09
N ARG A 563 -1.89 -24.96 64.09
CA ARG A 563 -1.02 -25.39 62.98
C ARG A 563 -1.46 -26.77 62.52
N VAL A 564 -1.38 -27.02 61.21
CA VAL A 564 -1.47 -28.37 60.65
C VAL A 564 -0.13 -29.07 60.91
N ASP A 565 -0.16 -30.15 61.69
CA ASP A 565 1.00 -31.03 61.84
C ASP A 565 1.13 -31.99 60.65
N SER A 566 2.26 -32.68 60.53
CA SER A 566 2.57 -33.52 59.37
C SER A 566 1.67 -34.76 59.19
N SER A 567 0.70 -35.01 60.07
CA SER A 567 -0.39 -35.99 59.88
C SER A 567 -1.61 -35.41 59.14
N GLY A 568 -1.70 -34.08 58.99
CA GLY A 568 -2.90 -33.39 58.49
C GLY A 568 -3.82 -32.84 59.59
N ASP A 569 -3.59 -33.18 60.85
CA ASP A 569 -4.40 -32.74 61.99
C ASP A 569 -4.07 -31.32 62.46
N LEU A 570 -5.07 -30.59 62.97
CA LEU A 570 -4.94 -29.22 63.49
C LEU A 570 -4.65 -29.20 65.00
N GLY A 571 -3.39 -29.00 65.36
CA GLY A 571 -2.92 -28.92 66.76
C GLY A 571 -2.72 -27.48 67.28
N PRO A 572 -2.92 -27.23 68.59
CA PRO A 572 -2.58 -25.96 69.24
C PRO A 572 -1.07 -25.87 69.51
N THR A 573 -0.40 -24.85 68.99
CA THR A 573 1.07 -24.73 69.07
C THR A 573 1.56 -24.13 70.39
N THR A 574 2.32 -24.89 71.18
CA THR A 574 3.03 -24.40 72.37
C THR A 574 4.41 -23.84 72.00
N VAL A 575 4.48 -22.56 71.60
CA VAL A 575 5.74 -21.86 71.29
C VAL A 575 5.96 -20.72 72.29
N SER A 576 7.18 -20.62 72.84
CA SER A 576 7.58 -19.60 73.81
C SER A 576 7.57 -18.18 73.21
N ARG A 577 7.32 -17.18 74.07
CA ARG A 577 6.69 -15.91 73.67
C ARG A 577 7.62 -14.82 73.11
N ASP A 578 8.94 -15.03 73.13
CA ASP A 578 9.90 -13.90 73.13
C ASP A 578 10.54 -13.56 71.78
N GLN A 579 10.21 -14.25 70.69
CA GLN A 579 10.71 -13.94 69.34
C GLN A 579 9.64 -14.09 68.25
N LEU A 580 8.81 -13.05 68.06
CA LEU A 580 8.00 -12.85 66.84
C LEU A 580 7.53 -11.38 66.74
N SER A 581 8.45 -10.48 66.38
CA SER A 581 8.11 -9.07 66.11
C SER A 581 7.42 -8.93 64.75
N ILE A 582 6.09 -8.84 64.75
CA ILE A 582 5.30 -8.60 63.54
C ILE A 582 5.67 -7.19 62.99
N PRO A 583 6.18 -7.06 61.75
CA PRO A 583 6.47 -5.74 61.17
C PRO A 583 5.18 -4.94 60.96
N ASP A 584 5.22 -3.61 61.17
CA ASP A 584 4.08 -2.75 60.88
C ASP A 584 3.83 -2.74 59.35
N PRO A 585 2.66 -3.21 58.86
CA PRO A 585 2.37 -3.28 57.43
C PRO A 585 2.33 -1.91 56.73
N ARG A 586 2.41 -0.80 57.46
CA ARG A 586 2.54 0.56 56.90
C ARG A 586 3.88 0.85 56.23
N LEU A 587 4.94 0.09 56.55
CA LEU A 587 6.30 0.30 56.02
C LEU A 587 6.61 -0.49 54.73
N TYR A 588 5.72 -1.39 54.30
CA TYR A 588 5.97 -2.32 53.19
C TYR A 588 4.82 -2.35 52.15
N GLY A 589 4.27 -1.18 51.83
CA GLY A 589 3.35 -1.01 50.70
C GLY A 589 4.08 -0.77 49.36
N PRO A 590 3.47 -1.08 48.21
CA PRO A 590 4.12 -1.02 46.88
C PRO A 590 4.50 0.39 46.38
N ASN A 591 4.25 1.44 47.17
CA ASN A 591 4.59 2.83 46.85
C ASN A 591 5.71 3.39 47.77
N HIS A 592 6.44 2.54 48.50
CA HIS A 592 7.48 2.99 49.42
C HIS A 592 8.85 3.09 48.71
N ASP A 593 9.24 4.31 48.35
CA ASP A 593 10.56 4.60 47.74
C ASP A 593 11.69 4.38 48.78
N PRO A 594 12.72 3.56 48.48
CA PRO A 594 13.80 3.23 49.42
C PRO A 594 15.05 4.11 49.23
N THR A 595 14.91 5.44 49.20
CA THR A 595 16.04 6.36 49.05
C THR A 595 16.17 7.37 50.22
N LEU A 596 17.19 7.15 51.07
CA LEU A 596 18.00 8.13 51.85
C LEU A 596 18.43 7.61 53.24
N GLN A 597 19.65 7.05 53.36
CA GLN A 597 20.58 7.51 54.42
C GLN A 597 22.05 7.09 54.20
N GLU A 598 22.91 8.11 54.32
CA GLU A 598 24.39 8.19 54.49
C GLU A 598 25.06 8.97 53.33
N ARG A 599 25.51 10.22 53.56
CA ARG A 599 26.75 10.65 54.26
C ARG A 599 28.03 10.04 53.67
N SER A 600 29.09 10.78 53.35
CA SER A 600 29.30 12.25 53.17
C SER A 600 30.78 12.50 52.85
N GLN A 601 31.13 13.44 51.96
CA GLN A 601 32.36 14.27 52.07
C GLN A 601 32.45 15.40 51.04
N ASP A 602 33.35 16.36 51.32
CA ASP A 602 33.44 17.68 50.70
C ASP A 602 34.17 17.74 49.34
N ARG A 603 33.77 18.69 48.48
CA ARG A 603 34.70 19.71 47.93
C ARG A 603 34.00 20.88 47.24
N LEU A 604 34.69 22.01 47.19
CA LEU A 604 34.27 23.30 46.61
C LEU A 604 35.03 23.60 45.32
N THR A 605 34.35 24.06 44.27
CA THR A 605 34.67 25.27 43.46
C THR A 605 33.58 25.55 42.40
N PRO A 606 33.44 26.79 41.87
CA PRO A 606 32.24 27.23 41.12
C PRO A 606 32.46 27.53 39.62
N LEU A 607 31.40 28.04 38.96
CA LEU A 607 31.24 28.45 37.55
C LEU A 607 31.06 27.26 36.56
N ASP A 608 30.39 27.40 35.41
CA ASP A 608 29.96 28.63 34.71
C ASP A 608 28.53 28.53 34.09
N GLU A 609 28.01 29.61 33.52
CA GLU A 609 26.62 29.77 33.03
C GLU A 609 26.45 29.51 31.51
N SER A 610 25.36 28.82 31.11
CA SER A 610 24.63 28.90 29.81
C SER A 610 23.54 27.81 29.78
N GLU A 611 22.26 28.12 30.00
CA GLU A 611 21.25 28.65 29.05
C GLU A 611 20.48 27.55 28.27
N GLU A 612 19.22 27.85 27.94
CA GLU A 612 18.17 26.97 27.35
C GLU A 612 17.71 25.76 28.23
N GLY A 613 16.44 25.62 28.62
CA GLY A 613 15.29 26.49 28.34
C GLY A 613 13.91 25.83 28.55
N TRP A 614 13.66 25.17 29.68
CA TRP A 614 12.35 24.56 29.98
C TRP A 614 11.45 25.46 30.85
N ILE A 615 10.22 25.67 30.39
CA ILE A 615 9.22 26.52 31.05
C ILE A 615 8.38 25.65 32.01
N ASP A 616 8.56 25.85 33.31
CA ASP A 616 7.64 25.32 34.34
C ASP A 616 6.69 26.43 34.83
N VAL A 617 5.40 26.10 34.94
CA VAL A 617 4.32 27.08 35.20
C VAL A 617 3.73 26.84 36.58
N SER A 618 4.45 27.31 37.61
CA SER A 618 4.12 27.07 39.03
C SER A 618 4.18 28.33 39.92
N LYS A 619 3.44 29.38 39.52
CA LYS A 619 2.96 30.56 40.29
C LYS A 619 1.86 31.24 39.45
N GLU A 620 0.81 31.87 39.96
CA GLU A 620 0.56 32.62 41.22
C GLU A 620 -0.93 32.40 41.65
N SER A 621 -1.47 32.86 42.79
CA SER A 621 -0.98 33.72 43.88
C SER A 621 -1.64 33.35 45.22
N ASN A 622 -1.10 33.88 46.33
CA ASN A 622 -1.76 33.90 47.65
C ASN A 622 -2.56 35.20 47.84
N ASP A 623 -3.59 35.16 48.70
CA ASP A 623 -3.92 36.17 49.72
C ASP A 623 -4.89 35.50 50.73
N ILE A 624 -4.57 35.29 52.02
CA ILE A 624 -4.39 36.21 53.17
C ILE A 624 -5.71 36.53 53.90
N GLY A 625 -5.68 36.42 55.25
CA GLY A 625 -6.80 36.65 56.17
C GLY A 625 -7.37 35.36 56.78
N SER A 626 -6.89 34.89 57.95
CA SER A 626 -7.35 35.24 59.31
C SER A 626 -8.71 34.58 59.68
N ASP A 627 -8.89 33.95 60.84
CA ASP A 627 -8.05 33.98 62.05
C ASP A 627 -8.27 32.79 63.04
N PHE A 628 -7.49 32.82 64.12
CA PHE A 628 -7.65 32.19 65.43
C PHE A 628 -7.09 30.78 65.73
N ASN A 629 -6.48 30.69 66.93
CA ASN A 629 -5.69 29.57 67.44
C ASN A 629 -6.45 28.70 68.46
N GLY A 630 -6.03 27.44 68.61
CA GLY A 630 -6.41 26.59 69.75
C GLY A 630 -5.75 25.21 69.76
N ARG A 631 -4.83 24.94 70.71
CA ARG A 631 -4.25 23.61 70.97
C ARG A 631 -4.97 22.92 72.17
N PRO A 632 -4.87 21.59 72.32
CA PRO A 632 -5.80 20.77 73.12
C PRO A 632 -5.44 20.70 74.61
N PRO A 633 -6.28 20.05 75.45
CA PRO A 633 -5.86 18.73 75.96
C PRO A 633 -6.98 17.68 76.25
N SER A 634 -6.60 16.40 76.10
CA SER A 634 -6.78 15.25 77.03
C SER A 634 -8.15 14.74 77.56
N ALA A 635 -8.20 13.40 77.69
CA ALA A 635 -8.84 12.58 78.75
C ALA A 635 -10.35 12.20 78.76
N SER A 636 -10.58 10.90 78.48
CA SER A 636 -11.28 9.89 79.32
C SER A 636 -12.80 9.91 79.62
N ALA A 637 -13.47 8.90 79.03
CA ALA A 637 -14.23 7.83 79.73
C ALA A 637 -15.66 8.03 80.29
N PHE A 638 -16.28 6.88 80.62
CA PHE A 638 -17.63 6.60 81.14
C PHE A 638 -18.82 6.86 80.17
N ARG A 639 -19.87 6.00 80.02
CA ARG A 639 -20.43 4.80 80.70
C ARG A 639 -21.45 5.04 81.84
N ARG A 640 -22.76 5.17 81.52
CA ARG A 640 -23.88 4.44 82.22
C ARG A 640 -25.28 4.61 81.56
N ARG A 641 -26.20 3.72 81.98
CA ARG A 641 -27.67 3.61 81.72
C ARG A 641 -28.45 4.14 82.97
N PRO A 642 -29.81 4.16 83.10
CA PRO A 642 -30.87 3.31 82.50
C PRO A 642 -32.00 4.16 81.81
N LYS A 643 -33.33 3.89 81.74
CA LYS A 643 -34.26 2.86 82.30
C LYS A 643 -35.52 2.62 81.41
N GLU A 644 -36.56 2.06 82.04
CA GLU A 644 -37.97 1.74 81.71
C GLU A 644 -38.91 2.92 81.35
N SER A 645 -40.18 2.77 80.90
CA SER A 645 -41.05 1.69 80.33
C SER A 645 -42.44 2.32 79.97
N PRO A 646 -43.54 1.62 79.55
CA PRO A 646 -43.73 0.22 79.12
C PRO A 646 -44.42 0.06 77.73
N GLN A 647 -44.82 -1.16 77.37
CA GLN A 647 -45.70 -1.48 76.22
C GLN A 647 -47.20 -1.30 76.58
N PRO A 648 -48.13 -1.35 75.61
CA PRO A 648 -48.75 -2.64 75.27
C PRO A 648 -48.88 -2.90 73.75
N THR A 649 -49.59 -3.99 73.38
CA THR A 649 -49.68 -4.55 72.02
C THR A 649 -51.11 -4.52 71.46
N GLN A 650 -51.24 -5.02 70.22
CA GLN A 650 -52.46 -5.50 69.52
C GLN A 650 -53.10 -4.62 68.42
N LYS A 651 -53.69 -5.37 67.47
CA LYS A 651 -54.77 -5.11 66.49
C LYS A 651 -55.55 -3.78 66.70
N ARG A 652 -56.07 -3.11 65.66
CA ARG A 652 -56.88 -3.73 64.58
C ARG A 652 -57.03 -2.85 63.31
N GLU A 653 -57.70 -3.43 62.32
CA GLU A 653 -58.15 -2.92 61.01
C GLU A 653 -59.13 -1.71 61.06
N THR A 654 -59.50 -1.26 59.85
CA THR A 654 -60.68 -0.45 59.43
C THR A 654 -60.60 1.10 59.46
N PHE A 655 -61.19 1.67 58.41
CA PHE A 655 -61.32 3.11 58.12
C PHE A 655 -62.43 3.77 58.96
N PRO A 656 -62.42 5.12 59.01
CA PRO A 656 -63.67 5.88 58.90
C PRO A 656 -63.69 6.81 57.67
N PHE A 657 -64.90 7.03 57.15
CA PHE A 657 -65.22 7.97 56.06
C PHE A 657 -65.80 9.28 56.64
N ARG A 658 -65.94 10.31 55.78
CA ARG A 658 -66.57 11.66 55.95
C ARG A 658 -65.57 12.80 56.29
N GLY A 659 -65.72 14.01 55.72
CA GLY A 659 -66.69 14.41 54.69
C GLY A 659 -66.66 15.90 54.31
N ARG A 660 -67.59 16.29 53.41
CA ARG A 660 -68.13 17.63 53.06
C ARG A 660 -67.75 18.85 53.92
N VAL A 661 -67.67 20.09 53.42
CA VAL A 661 -67.73 20.70 52.04
C VAL A 661 -67.24 22.17 52.15
N ASP A 662 -66.87 22.79 51.02
CA ASP A 662 -66.81 24.24 50.67
C ASP A 662 -65.63 24.42 49.69
N GLU A 663 -65.83 24.77 48.41
CA GLU A 663 -66.14 26.09 47.83
C GLU A 663 -65.00 27.13 47.92
N GLY A 664 -64.53 27.58 46.75
CA GLY A 664 -63.42 28.55 46.60
C GLY A 664 -62.29 28.01 45.71
N GLY A 665 -62.16 28.53 44.48
CA GLY A 665 -61.24 27.99 43.48
C GLY A 665 -59.84 28.62 43.48
N SER A 666 -58.82 27.76 43.34
CA SER A 666 -57.46 28.11 42.91
C SER A 666 -56.84 26.88 42.22
N GLU A 667 -55.99 27.06 41.20
CA GLU A 667 -55.33 25.94 40.53
C GLU A 667 -54.44 25.15 41.50
N GLU A 668 -54.87 23.93 41.84
CA GLU A 668 -54.16 23.05 42.75
C GLU A 668 -52.94 22.42 42.04
N ILE A 669 -51.83 23.17 42.01
CA ILE A 669 -50.54 22.68 41.52
C ILE A 669 -50.20 21.42 42.34
N PRO A 670 -50.16 20.22 41.72
CA PRO A 670 -50.02 18.99 42.48
C PRO A 670 -48.69 18.96 43.24
N PRO A 671 -48.68 18.44 44.48
CA PRO A 671 -47.52 18.50 45.36
C PRO A 671 -46.30 17.84 44.69
N PRO A 672 -45.07 18.26 45.01
CA PRO A 672 -43.88 17.95 44.20
C PRO A 672 -43.48 16.46 44.12
N HIS A 673 -44.17 15.57 44.84
CA HIS A 673 -44.05 14.12 44.70
C HIS A 673 -45.00 13.50 43.65
N MET A 674 -46.05 14.23 43.23
CA MET A 674 -46.96 13.86 42.13
C MET A 674 -46.56 14.49 40.79
N ARG A 675 -45.60 15.43 40.77
CA ARG A 675 -44.89 15.76 39.53
C ARG A 675 -44.14 14.51 39.08
N LEU A 676 -44.56 13.94 37.95
CA LEU A 676 -43.82 12.89 37.26
C LEU A 676 -42.35 13.32 37.18
N GLN A 677 -41.48 12.58 37.86
CA GLN A 677 -40.04 12.83 37.71
C GLN A 677 -39.70 12.63 36.24
N PRO A 678 -38.82 13.45 35.63
CA PRO A 678 -38.33 13.19 34.29
C PRO A 678 -37.64 11.82 34.31
N HIS A 679 -38.36 10.79 33.84
CA HIS A 679 -37.89 9.42 33.87
C HIS A 679 -36.56 9.36 33.11
N GLN A 680 -35.58 8.67 33.70
CA GLN A 680 -34.30 8.48 33.02
C GLN A 680 -34.57 7.82 31.66
N PRO A 681 -33.94 8.30 30.58
CA PRO A 681 -34.30 7.88 29.22
C PRO A 681 -34.10 6.37 29.10
N PHE A 682 -35.19 5.68 28.82
CA PHE A 682 -35.21 4.22 28.84
C PHE A 682 -34.92 3.66 27.45
N VAL A 683 -34.26 2.52 27.43
CA VAL A 683 -33.94 1.79 26.20
C VAL A 683 -35.11 0.85 25.87
N ARG A 684 -35.72 1.03 24.69
CA ARG A 684 -36.66 0.07 24.09
C ARG A 684 -36.07 -0.55 22.83
N PRO A 685 -36.51 -1.76 22.43
CA PRO A 685 -36.31 -2.24 21.07
C PRO A 685 -36.99 -1.30 20.08
N GLN A 686 -36.56 -1.31 18.82
CA GLN A 686 -37.26 -0.57 17.77
C GLN A 686 -38.66 -1.19 17.52
N ASP A 687 -39.67 -0.34 17.40
CA ASP A 687 -41.05 -0.77 17.20
C ASP A 687 -41.17 -1.65 15.94
N GLY A 688 -41.68 -2.87 16.10
CA GLY A 688 -41.81 -3.86 15.02
C GLY A 688 -40.73 -4.95 14.97
N ILE A 689 -39.75 -4.97 15.88
CA ILE A 689 -38.84 -6.12 16.04
C ILE A 689 -39.51 -7.21 16.88
N ASN A 690 -39.69 -8.41 16.31
CA ASN A 690 -40.22 -9.57 17.02
C ASN A 690 -39.24 -10.06 18.10
N TYR A 691 -39.77 -10.45 19.27
CA TYR A 691 -38.96 -10.98 20.37
C TYR A 691 -38.19 -12.25 20.00
N ASP A 692 -38.78 -13.11 19.17
CA ASP A 692 -38.16 -14.37 18.71
C ASP A 692 -36.89 -14.09 17.90
N HIS A 693 -36.93 -13.09 17.01
CA HIS A 693 -35.78 -12.66 16.21
C HIS A 693 -34.65 -12.07 17.07
N LEU A 694 -34.99 -11.41 18.18
CA LEU A 694 -33.99 -10.98 19.16
C LEU A 694 -33.37 -12.20 19.89
N GLY A 695 -34.19 -13.21 20.20
CA GLY A 695 -33.75 -14.50 20.72
C GLY A 695 -32.78 -15.24 19.78
N ASP A 696 -33.08 -15.27 18.48
CA ASP A 696 -32.19 -15.83 17.45
C ASP A 696 -30.84 -15.11 17.39
N ILE A 697 -30.83 -13.78 17.49
CA ILE A 697 -29.60 -12.98 17.54
C ILE A 697 -28.79 -13.34 18.81
N TYR A 698 -29.41 -13.38 20.00
CA TYR A 698 -28.72 -13.82 21.22
C TYR A 698 -28.19 -15.25 21.13
N GLY A 699 -28.92 -16.16 20.46
CA GLY A 699 -28.49 -17.54 20.22
C GLY A 699 -27.20 -17.59 19.40
N ARG A 700 -27.15 -16.83 18.29
CA ARG A 700 -25.95 -16.66 17.46
C ARG A 700 -24.80 -16.04 18.24
N ILE A 701 -25.03 -14.93 18.94
CA ILE A 701 -24.02 -14.28 19.79
C ILE A 701 -23.42 -15.27 20.80
N THR A 702 -24.27 -16.03 21.50
CA THR A 702 -23.81 -17.01 22.50
C THR A 702 -22.99 -18.13 21.87
N PHE A 703 -23.41 -18.61 20.69
CA PHE A 703 -22.68 -19.60 19.91
C PHE A 703 -21.31 -19.06 19.47
N SER A 704 -21.26 -17.93 18.76
CA SER A 704 -20.01 -17.33 18.27
C SER A 704 -19.05 -16.93 19.40
N ARG A 705 -19.54 -16.41 20.54
CA ARG A 705 -18.72 -16.17 21.74
C ARG A 705 -18.11 -17.46 22.30
N SER A 706 -18.78 -18.61 22.16
CA SER A 706 -18.26 -19.90 22.60
C SER A 706 -17.24 -20.48 21.60
N GLN A 707 -17.51 -20.42 20.29
CA GLN A 707 -16.59 -20.86 19.24
C GLN A 707 -15.29 -20.01 19.24
N LEU A 708 -15.41 -18.68 19.39
CA LEU A 708 -14.27 -17.76 19.52
C LEU A 708 -13.37 -18.10 20.71
N LYS A 709 -13.92 -18.64 21.81
CA LYS A 709 -13.14 -19.10 22.95
C LYS A 709 -12.41 -20.41 22.68
N THR A 710 -13.04 -21.34 21.97
CA THR A 710 -12.42 -22.62 21.58
C THR A 710 -11.27 -22.37 20.59
N ILE A 711 -11.50 -21.62 19.51
CA ILE A 711 -10.49 -21.36 18.49
C ILE A 711 -9.29 -20.56 19.04
N ASN A 712 -9.53 -19.58 19.94
CA ASN A 712 -8.43 -18.84 20.60
C ASN A 712 -7.57 -19.75 21.51
N LEU A 713 -8.16 -20.76 22.15
CA LEU A 713 -7.40 -21.74 22.94
C LEU A 713 -6.61 -22.68 22.02
N GLU A 714 -7.19 -23.13 20.91
CA GLU A 714 -6.50 -23.97 19.93
C GLU A 714 -5.33 -23.23 19.27
N ILE A 715 -5.52 -21.96 18.90
CA ILE A 715 -4.44 -21.09 18.39
C ILE A 715 -3.34 -20.94 19.43
N ALA A 716 -3.66 -20.74 20.72
CA ALA A 716 -2.64 -20.63 21.77
C ALA A 716 -1.83 -21.94 21.96
N ASP A 717 -2.48 -23.10 21.86
CA ASP A 717 -1.80 -24.41 21.90
C ASP A 717 -0.98 -24.67 20.61
N ALA A 718 -1.48 -24.26 19.44
CA ALA A 718 -0.76 -24.34 18.16
C ALA A 718 0.47 -23.40 18.13
N GLN A 719 0.34 -22.17 18.63
CA GLN A 719 1.45 -21.23 18.82
C GLN A 719 2.47 -21.79 19.82
N SER A 720 2.01 -22.37 20.94
CA SER A 720 2.87 -23.04 21.92
C SER A 720 3.69 -24.19 21.30
N LYS A 721 3.07 -25.01 20.45
CA LYS A 721 3.76 -26.07 19.68
C LYS A 721 4.73 -25.48 18.65
N GLY A 722 4.37 -24.40 17.96
CA GLY A 722 5.25 -23.67 17.04
C GLY A 722 6.52 -23.14 17.72
N TYR A 723 6.37 -22.52 18.89
CA TYR A 723 7.51 -22.05 19.71
C TYR A 723 8.41 -23.20 20.18
N GLN A 724 7.85 -24.36 20.50
CA GLN A 724 8.63 -25.56 20.85
C GLN A 724 9.38 -26.12 19.63
N ALA A 725 8.74 -26.20 18.46
CA ALA A 725 9.38 -26.63 17.22
C ALA A 725 10.57 -25.71 16.83
N LEU A 726 10.39 -24.38 16.90
CA LEU A 726 11.45 -23.40 16.66
C LEU A 726 12.66 -23.57 17.61
N ALA A 727 12.39 -23.84 18.89
CA ALA A 727 13.44 -24.05 19.89
C ALA A 727 14.20 -25.38 19.69
N ASN A 728 13.51 -26.41 19.21
CA ASN A 728 14.10 -27.72 18.88
C ASN A 728 14.86 -27.70 17.54
N GLY A 729 14.44 -26.88 16.58
CA GLY A 729 14.93 -26.88 15.20
C GLY A 729 14.04 -27.61 14.19
N GLU A 730 12.85 -28.03 14.62
CA GLU A 730 11.91 -28.81 13.83
C GLU A 730 11.14 -27.93 12.84
N ARG A 731 10.93 -28.45 11.61
CA ARG A 731 10.11 -27.82 10.56
C ARG A 731 10.46 -26.35 10.23
N ILE A 732 11.72 -25.97 10.39
CA ILE A 732 12.21 -24.65 9.99
C ILE A 732 12.28 -24.56 8.46
N LYS A 733 11.58 -23.58 7.87
CA LYS A 733 11.62 -23.27 6.43
C LYS A 733 12.78 -22.34 6.06
N GLY A 734 13.30 -21.60 7.05
CA GLY A 734 14.52 -20.80 6.94
C GLY A 734 14.66 -19.77 8.06
N TRP A 735 15.54 -18.78 7.87
CA TRP A 735 15.88 -17.77 8.88
C TRP A 735 15.87 -16.36 8.31
N LEU A 736 15.21 -15.44 9.00
CA LEU A 736 15.30 -14.01 8.75
C LEU A 736 16.39 -13.40 9.63
N MET A 737 17.22 -12.55 9.03
CA MET A 737 18.37 -11.92 9.70
C MET A 737 18.27 -10.40 9.54
N VAL A 738 18.63 -9.66 10.60
CA VAL A 738 18.87 -8.22 10.58
C VAL A 738 20.26 -7.95 11.16
N GLY A 739 21.05 -7.15 10.46
CA GLY A 739 22.42 -6.89 10.84
C GLY A 739 23.20 -6.13 9.77
N ARG A 740 24.48 -5.88 10.02
CA ARG A 740 25.37 -5.21 9.06
C ARG A 740 25.95 -6.23 8.08
N GLY A 741 26.11 -5.82 6.83
CA GLY A 741 26.84 -6.60 5.82
C GLY A 741 26.17 -7.87 5.29
N LEU A 742 24.90 -8.14 5.62
CA LEU A 742 24.19 -9.37 5.23
C LEU A 742 24.27 -9.70 3.72
N ARG A 743 24.32 -8.67 2.85
CA ARG A 743 24.51 -8.83 1.39
C ARG A 743 25.76 -9.62 0.98
N HIS A 744 26.75 -9.75 1.87
CA HIS A 744 27.97 -10.50 1.60
C HIS A 744 27.80 -12.00 1.84
N ILE A 745 26.82 -12.41 2.65
CA ILE A 745 26.48 -13.82 2.88
C ILE A 745 25.83 -14.38 1.59
N PRO A 746 26.29 -15.54 1.05
CA PRO A 746 25.70 -16.11 -0.16
C PRO A 746 24.28 -16.57 0.08
N ARG A 747 23.48 -16.59 -1.00
CA ARG A 747 22.09 -17.06 -1.03
C ARG A 747 21.09 -16.26 -0.17
N ILE A 748 21.55 -15.34 0.69
CA ILE A 748 20.65 -14.41 1.35
C ILE A 748 19.94 -13.52 0.32
N GLN A 749 18.61 -13.53 0.36
CA GLN A 749 17.74 -12.67 -0.42
C GLN A 749 17.42 -11.41 0.40
N LEU A 750 17.83 -10.23 -0.09
CA LEU A 750 17.69 -8.97 0.63
C LEU A 750 16.24 -8.45 0.60
N VAL A 751 15.77 -8.00 1.76
CA VAL A 751 14.49 -7.28 1.92
C VAL A 751 14.78 -5.78 1.73
N GLU A 752 14.77 -5.32 0.48
CA GLU A 752 15.21 -3.97 0.07
C GLU A 752 14.47 -2.83 0.77
N GLY A 753 13.21 -3.04 1.18
CA GLY A 753 12.42 -2.06 1.94
C GLY A 753 12.65 -2.07 3.46
N ARG A 754 13.27 -3.13 4.01
CA ARG A 754 13.71 -3.23 5.42
C ARG A 754 12.64 -2.94 6.48
N ALA A 755 11.37 -3.21 6.18
CA ALA A 755 10.24 -3.08 7.10
C ALA A 755 9.49 -4.41 7.20
N LYS A 756 8.77 -4.62 8.30
CA LYS A 756 8.01 -5.86 8.57
C LYS A 756 6.94 -6.13 7.51
N GLU A 757 6.40 -5.06 6.91
CA GLU A 757 5.35 -5.11 5.88
C GLU A 757 5.92 -5.16 4.44
N ASP A 758 7.25 -5.20 4.29
CA ASP A 758 7.88 -5.58 3.03
C ASP A 758 7.96 -7.10 2.86
N ILE A 759 7.81 -7.86 3.95
CA ILE A 759 8.05 -9.31 3.99
C ILE A 759 6.81 -10.05 3.46
N ARG A 760 7.00 -10.89 2.44
CA ARG A 760 5.97 -11.78 1.90
C ARG A 760 5.96 -13.13 2.61
N TRP A 761 5.28 -13.18 3.75
CA TRP A 761 5.10 -14.40 4.55
C TRP A 761 4.49 -15.56 3.73
N ASP A 762 3.61 -15.26 2.76
CA ASP A 762 3.06 -16.25 1.83
C ASP A 762 4.15 -16.97 0.99
N VAL A 763 5.18 -16.24 0.57
CA VAL A 763 6.33 -16.75 -0.20
C VAL A 763 7.38 -17.40 0.71
N LEU A 764 7.42 -17.05 2.00
CA LEU A 764 8.33 -17.64 2.98
C LEU A 764 7.86 -19.03 3.44
N GLN A 765 6.56 -19.28 3.52
CA GLN A 765 6.02 -20.62 3.76
C GLN A 765 6.04 -21.49 2.50
N HIS A 766 5.68 -20.91 1.35
CA HIS A 766 5.62 -21.61 0.06
C HIS A 766 6.76 -21.17 -0.86
N GLU A 767 7.94 -21.77 -0.70
CA GLU A 767 9.08 -21.50 -1.57
C GLU A 767 8.78 -21.91 -3.02
N ARG A 768 8.69 -20.91 -3.91
CA ARG A 768 8.33 -21.13 -5.32
C ARG A 768 9.51 -21.63 -6.14
N THR A 769 9.20 -22.52 -7.07
CA THR A 769 10.18 -23.26 -7.86
C THR A 769 10.79 -22.41 -8.98
N SER A 770 11.89 -22.90 -9.57
CA SER A 770 12.42 -22.34 -10.82
C SER A 770 11.44 -22.42 -11.99
N LEU A 771 10.53 -23.41 -11.97
CA LEU A 771 9.47 -23.58 -12.98
C LEU A 771 8.48 -22.40 -12.96
N ASP A 772 8.11 -21.90 -11.79
CA ASP A 772 7.24 -20.72 -11.65
C ASP A 772 7.88 -19.48 -12.30
N SER A 773 9.20 -19.33 -12.18
CA SER A 773 9.92 -18.27 -12.89
C SER A 773 10.02 -18.51 -14.40
N ALA A 774 10.03 -19.76 -14.87
CA ALA A 774 10.03 -20.07 -16.30
C ALA A 774 8.65 -19.81 -16.94
N VAL A 775 7.57 -20.30 -16.32
CA VAL A 775 6.17 -20.08 -16.75
C VAL A 775 5.87 -18.58 -16.87
N MET A 776 6.26 -17.79 -15.85
CA MET A 776 6.12 -16.33 -15.88
C MET A 776 6.80 -15.68 -17.09
N TRP A 777 8.04 -16.07 -17.42
CA TRP A 777 8.75 -15.52 -18.59
C TRP A 777 8.10 -15.94 -19.91
N VAL A 778 7.61 -17.18 -20.01
CA VAL A 778 6.85 -17.66 -21.18
C VAL A 778 5.56 -16.84 -21.36
N CYS A 779 4.78 -16.63 -20.30
CA CYS A 779 3.57 -15.81 -20.36
C CYS A 779 3.85 -14.34 -20.68
N ILE A 780 4.95 -13.76 -20.17
CA ILE A 780 5.40 -12.41 -20.54
C ILE A 780 5.75 -12.34 -22.04
N LEU A 781 6.46 -13.35 -22.58
CA LEU A 781 6.79 -13.42 -24.01
C LEU A 781 5.53 -13.53 -24.89
N VAL A 782 4.55 -14.34 -24.48
CA VAL A 782 3.25 -14.44 -25.17
C VAL A 782 2.51 -13.09 -25.16
N ILE A 783 2.52 -12.35 -24.04
CA ILE A 783 1.93 -11.01 -23.99
C ILE A 783 2.66 -10.01 -24.90
N ILE A 784 4.00 -10.07 -24.97
CA ILE A 784 4.79 -9.22 -25.87
C ILE A 784 4.45 -9.51 -27.34
N LEU A 785 4.27 -10.78 -27.70
CA LEU A 785 3.85 -11.20 -29.04
C LEU A 785 2.43 -10.71 -29.37
N LEU A 786 1.47 -10.92 -28.48
CA LEU A 786 0.07 -10.47 -28.65
C LEU A 786 -0.04 -8.94 -28.72
N LEU A 787 0.69 -8.21 -27.88
CA LEU A 787 0.82 -6.75 -27.96
C LEU A 787 1.45 -6.34 -29.30
N GLY A 788 2.47 -7.07 -29.75
CA GLY A 788 3.09 -6.89 -31.04
C GLY A 788 2.08 -6.97 -32.19
N CYS A 789 1.25 -8.01 -32.24
CA CYS A 789 0.19 -8.17 -33.24
C CYS A 789 -0.92 -7.10 -33.14
N GLY A 790 -1.29 -6.67 -31.94
CA GLY A 790 -2.23 -5.56 -31.77
C GLY A 790 -1.67 -4.23 -32.31
N LEU A 791 -0.36 -4.00 -32.12
CA LEU A 791 0.34 -2.82 -32.61
C LEU A 791 0.66 -2.88 -34.10
N THR A 792 0.85 -4.05 -34.72
CA THR A 792 0.96 -4.16 -36.19
C THR A 792 -0.37 -3.81 -36.85
N ALA A 793 -1.50 -4.31 -36.32
CA ALA A 793 -2.83 -3.98 -36.82
C ALA A 793 -3.14 -2.48 -36.70
N ALA A 794 -2.81 -1.85 -35.55
CA ALA A 794 -2.94 -0.41 -35.38
C ALA A 794 -2.04 0.37 -36.36
N SER A 795 -0.79 -0.06 -36.55
CA SER A 795 0.14 0.59 -37.49
C SER A 795 -0.35 0.51 -38.94
N GLY A 796 -0.85 -0.65 -39.37
CA GLY A 796 -1.41 -0.83 -40.71
C GLY A 796 -2.66 0.04 -40.97
N LEU A 797 -3.55 0.19 -39.98
CA LEU A 797 -4.69 1.10 -40.10
C LEU A 797 -4.27 2.57 -40.17
N ALA A 798 -3.25 2.97 -39.40
CA ALA A 798 -2.68 4.32 -39.43
C ALA A 798 -1.89 4.66 -40.70
N LEU A 799 -1.56 3.65 -41.53
CA LEU A 799 -0.88 3.80 -42.81
C LEU A 799 -1.85 3.84 -44.01
N SER A 800 -3.16 3.71 -43.82
CA SER A 800 -4.11 3.64 -44.94
C SER A 800 -4.16 4.89 -45.84
N ASP A 801 -3.85 6.08 -45.31
CA ASP A 801 -3.70 7.32 -46.11
C ASP A 801 -2.30 7.48 -46.75
N ALA A 802 -1.33 6.61 -46.39
CA ALA A 802 0.06 6.74 -46.82
C ALA A 802 0.20 6.51 -48.35
N PRO A 803 1.17 7.18 -49.01
CA PRO A 803 1.43 7.03 -50.44
C PRO A 803 1.58 5.56 -50.86
N ASP A 804 0.84 5.18 -51.91
CA ASP A 804 0.80 3.85 -52.53
C ASP A 804 0.43 2.64 -51.64
N PHE A 805 0.32 2.79 -50.32
CA PHE A 805 0.14 1.68 -49.36
C PHE A 805 -1.21 0.96 -49.50
N ALA A 806 -2.32 1.71 -49.62
CA ALA A 806 -3.66 1.15 -49.70
C ALA A 806 -3.90 0.26 -50.94
N HIS A 807 -3.05 0.35 -51.96
CA HIS A 807 -3.10 -0.52 -53.14
C HIS A 807 -2.78 -1.98 -52.80
N TYR A 808 -1.78 -2.21 -51.95
CA TYR A 808 -1.34 -3.54 -51.53
C TYR A 808 -2.30 -4.18 -50.50
N LEU A 809 -3.11 -3.39 -49.80
CA LEU A 809 -4.10 -3.84 -48.82
C LEU A 809 -5.51 -3.32 -49.19
N PRO A 810 -6.17 -3.86 -50.22
CA PRO A 810 -7.38 -3.28 -50.82
C PRO A 810 -8.60 -3.20 -49.88
N PHE A 811 -8.60 -3.91 -48.74
CA PHE A 811 -9.62 -3.75 -47.71
C PHE A 811 -9.54 -2.42 -46.95
N LEU A 812 -8.45 -1.67 -47.08
CA LEU A 812 -8.28 -0.32 -46.53
C LEU A 812 -8.73 0.79 -47.50
N ALA A 813 -8.85 0.51 -48.80
CA ALA A 813 -9.26 1.52 -49.79
C ALA A 813 -10.61 2.20 -49.48
N PRO A 814 -11.66 1.51 -48.98
CA PRO A 814 -12.92 2.16 -48.60
C PRO A 814 -12.82 3.17 -47.44
N ILE A 815 -11.70 3.19 -46.70
CA ILE A 815 -11.45 4.18 -45.64
C ILE A 815 -10.95 5.49 -46.27
N ARG A 816 -9.96 5.39 -47.17
CA ARG A 816 -9.41 6.52 -47.94
C ARG A 816 -10.45 7.17 -48.86
N ASP A 817 -11.36 6.36 -49.40
CA ASP A 817 -12.44 6.85 -50.27
C ASP A 817 -13.63 7.44 -49.48
N ALA A 818 -13.57 7.47 -48.14
CA ALA A 818 -14.52 8.17 -47.27
C ALA A 818 -14.03 9.60 -46.98
N GLY A 819 -14.95 10.57 -46.99
CA GLY A 819 -14.62 12.01 -46.90
C GLY A 819 -13.79 12.42 -45.67
N ASP A 820 -13.06 13.50 -45.83
CA ASP A 820 -11.88 13.99 -45.09
C ASP A 820 -11.89 13.67 -43.57
N LEU A 821 -12.97 14.06 -42.88
CA LEU A 821 -13.13 13.89 -41.44
C LEU A 821 -13.33 12.41 -41.03
N ALA A 822 -14.00 11.62 -41.87
CA ALA A 822 -14.24 10.20 -41.62
C ALA A 822 -12.97 9.37 -41.82
N SER A 823 -12.18 9.64 -42.87
CA SER A 823 -10.85 9.02 -43.01
C SER A 823 -9.96 9.41 -41.84
N GLY A 824 -9.76 10.71 -41.58
CA GLY A 824 -8.90 11.18 -40.50
C GLY A 824 -9.24 10.63 -39.10
N ILE A 825 -10.53 10.37 -38.80
CA ILE A 825 -10.94 9.69 -37.56
C ILE A 825 -10.52 8.20 -37.59
N ALA A 826 -10.73 7.51 -38.70
CA ALA A 826 -10.38 6.09 -38.87
C ALA A 826 -8.87 5.84 -38.91
N THR A 827 -8.07 6.79 -39.40
CA THR A 827 -6.61 6.64 -39.61
C THR A 827 -5.77 7.27 -38.50
N VAL A 828 -6.23 8.33 -37.83
CA VAL A 828 -5.47 8.98 -36.73
C VAL A 828 -6.03 8.65 -35.34
N LEU A 829 -7.34 8.80 -35.12
CA LEU A 829 -7.94 8.65 -33.79
C LEU A 829 -8.11 7.18 -33.38
N VAL A 830 -8.73 6.37 -34.23
CA VAL A 830 -9.01 4.95 -33.94
C VAL A 830 -7.74 4.13 -33.69
N PRO A 831 -6.64 4.25 -34.47
CA PRO A 831 -5.45 3.43 -34.24
C PRO A 831 -4.69 3.80 -32.97
N ALA A 832 -4.64 5.09 -32.63
CA ALA A 832 -4.06 5.55 -31.37
C ALA A 832 -4.88 5.09 -30.16
N LEU A 833 -6.22 5.05 -30.27
CA LEU A 833 -7.09 4.50 -29.24
C LEU A 833 -6.91 2.98 -29.10
N ALA A 834 -6.84 2.25 -30.20
CA ALA A 834 -6.57 0.81 -30.20
C ALA A 834 -5.19 0.49 -29.58
N ALA A 835 -4.13 1.20 -30.00
CA ALA A 835 -2.79 1.04 -29.47
C ALA A 835 -2.72 1.32 -27.95
N THR A 836 -3.36 2.40 -27.47
CA THR A 836 -3.40 2.69 -26.02
C THR A 836 -4.17 1.64 -25.23
N VAL A 837 -5.29 1.12 -25.76
CA VAL A 837 -6.03 0.00 -25.15
C VAL A 837 -5.19 -1.27 -25.10
N PHE A 838 -4.53 -1.68 -26.20
CA PHE A 838 -3.66 -2.86 -26.23
C PHE A 838 -2.49 -2.74 -25.24
N ILE A 839 -1.84 -1.57 -25.17
CA ILE A 839 -0.78 -1.30 -24.18
C ILE A 839 -1.34 -1.40 -22.76
N CYS A 840 -2.49 -0.79 -22.45
CA CYS A 840 -3.11 -0.87 -21.13
C CYS A 840 -3.50 -2.31 -20.73
N LEU A 841 -4.01 -3.12 -21.66
CA LEU A 841 -4.33 -4.53 -21.43
C LEU A 841 -3.05 -5.36 -21.17
N ALA A 842 -2.01 -5.18 -21.97
CA ALA A 842 -0.73 -5.87 -21.79
C ALA A 842 -0.08 -5.52 -20.45
N LEU A 843 -0.07 -4.23 -20.06
CA LEU A 843 0.42 -3.79 -18.74
C LEU A 843 -0.41 -4.37 -17.58
N GLY A 844 -1.73 -4.49 -17.76
CA GLY A 844 -2.62 -5.13 -16.78
C GLY A 844 -2.33 -6.63 -16.62
N ALA A 845 -2.14 -7.34 -17.72
CA ALA A 845 -1.80 -8.76 -17.73
C ALA A 845 -0.40 -9.03 -17.13
N VAL A 846 0.61 -8.22 -17.46
CA VAL A 846 1.96 -8.29 -16.88
C VAL A 846 1.92 -8.04 -15.37
N ARG A 847 1.11 -7.07 -14.89
CA ARG A 847 0.91 -6.86 -13.44
C ARG A 847 0.31 -8.11 -12.77
N TRP A 848 -0.70 -8.72 -13.40
CA TRP A 848 -1.36 -9.90 -12.85
C TRP A 848 -0.41 -11.11 -12.78
N ILE A 849 0.32 -11.41 -13.86
CA ILE A 849 1.33 -12.49 -13.90
C ILE A 849 2.50 -12.21 -12.95
N ALA A 850 2.90 -10.95 -12.76
CA ALA A 850 3.99 -10.66 -11.84
C ALA A 850 3.65 -10.94 -10.36
N ASN A 851 2.36 -11.00 -9.99
CA ASN A 851 1.95 -11.49 -8.65
C ASN A 851 2.16 -13.01 -8.49
N VAL A 852 2.20 -13.76 -9.60
CA VAL A 852 2.59 -15.18 -9.63
C VAL A 852 4.09 -15.35 -9.34
N ARG A 853 4.89 -14.27 -9.40
CA ARG A 853 6.25 -14.28 -8.83
C ARG A 853 6.19 -14.37 -7.30
N GLY A 854 6.70 -15.49 -6.78
CA GLY A 854 7.25 -15.54 -5.43
C GLY A 854 8.44 -14.59 -5.36
N SER A 855 8.31 -13.51 -4.60
CA SER A 855 9.40 -12.59 -4.27
C SER A 855 9.31 -12.33 -2.77
N VAL A 856 10.42 -12.52 -2.05
CA VAL A 856 10.43 -12.42 -0.58
C VAL A 856 10.13 -10.99 -0.10
N SER A 857 10.48 -9.98 -0.91
CA SER A 857 10.13 -8.58 -0.68
C SER A 857 9.03 -8.09 -1.62
N VAL A 858 8.01 -7.43 -1.06
CA VAL A 858 6.95 -6.70 -1.78
C VAL A 858 7.57 -5.62 -2.68
N SER A 859 8.49 -4.82 -2.12
CA SER A 859 9.23 -3.78 -2.85
C SER A 859 10.07 -4.34 -4.01
N GLY A 860 10.72 -5.49 -3.82
CA GLY A 860 11.46 -6.20 -4.86
C GLY A 860 10.55 -6.70 -5.98
N GLY A 861 9.37 -7.22 -5.64
CA GLY A 861 8.32 -7.59 -6.58
C GLY A 861 7.85 -6.40 -7.42
N HIS A 862 7.42 -5.30 -6.78
CA HIS A 862 7.00 -4.07 -7.47
C HIS A 862 8.10 -3.49 -8.38
N LEU A 863 9.35 -3.51 -7.94
CA LEU A 863 10.49 -3.08 -8.74
C LEU A 863 10.72 -3.99 -9.96
N LEU A 864 10.50 -5.29 -9.85
CA LEU A 864 10.55 -6.20 -11.00
C LEU A 864 9.38 -5.93 -11.97
N VAL A 865 8.16 -5.72 -11.47
CA VAL A 865 7.01 -5.30 -12.30
C VAL A 865 7.34 -4.02 -13.06
N PHE A 866 7.88 -3.00 -12.38
CA PHE A 866 8.24 -1.74 -13.02
C PHE A 866 9.35 -1.89 -14.07
N LYS A 867 10.35 -2.75 -13.83
CA LYS A 867 11.39 -3.07 -14.83
C LYS A 867 10.80 -3.71 -16.08
N LEU A 868 9.86 -4.65 -15.94
CA LEU A 868 9.15 -5.27 -17.06
C LEU A 868 8.31 -4.24 -17.83
N ILE A 869 7.51 -3.43 -17.12
CA ILE A 869 6.70 -2.35 -17.69
C ILE A 869 7.56 -1.37 -18.49
N PHE A 870 8.71 -0.96 -17.93
CA PHE A 870 9.67 -0.09 -18.63
C PHE A 870 10.18 -0.74 -19.93
N VAL A 871 10.63 -1.99 -19.88
CA VAL A 871 11.16 -2.69 -21.06
C VAL A 871 10.08 -2.83 -22.14
N ILE A 872 8.87 -3.26 -21.78
CA ILE A 872 7.76 -3.45 -22.72
C ILE A 872 7.32 -2.12 -23.36
N LEU A 873 7.28 -1.02 -22.60
CA LEU A 873 7.03 0.31 -23.16
C LEU A 873 8.16 0.77 -24.09
N THR A 874 9.43 0.59 -23.72
CA THR A 874 10.56 1.04 -24.56
C THR A 874 10.75 0.21 -25.83
N ALA A 875 10.61 -1.11 -25.76
CA ALA A 875 10.84 -2.00 -26.90
C ALA A 875 9.56 -2.25 -27.71
N THR A 876 8.47 -2.64 -27.05
CA THR A 876 7.25 -3.08 -27.75
C THR A 876 6.32 -1.92 -28.11
N ALA A 877 6.28 -0.81 -27.35
CA ALA A 877 5.41 0.33 -27.71
C ALA A 877 6.10 1.39 -28.60
N LEU A 878 7.43 1.52 -28.57
CA LEU A 878 8.17 2.43 -29.45
C LEU A 878 8.83 1.69 -30.62
N VAL A 879 9.83 0.85 -30.36
CA VAL A 879 10.70 0.29 -31.42
C VAL A 879 9.90 -0.59 -32.38
N TRP A 880 8.95 -1.38 -31.88
CA TRP A 880 8.07 -2.22 -32.70
C TRP A 880 7.16 -1.38 -33.64
N VAL A 881 6.50 -0.35 -33.11
CA VAL A 881 5.62 0.55 -33.89
C VAL A 881 6.41 1.30 -34.97
N LEU A 882 7.62 1.76 -34.64
CA LEU A 882 8.53 2.39 -35.59
C LEU A 882 9.02 1.44 -36.68
N ALA A 883 9.56 0.28 -36.29
CA ALA A 883 10.15 -0.67 -37.22
C ALA A 883 9.10 -1.23 -38.18
N ILE A 884 7.95 -1.68 -37.66
CA ILE A 884 6.92 -2.30 -38.49
C ILE A 884 6.09 -1.27 -39.23
N GLY A 885 5.87 -0.06 -38.68
CA GLY A 885 5.32 1.04 -39.47
C GLY A 885 6.22 1.43 -40.65
N GLY A 886 7.55 1.46 -40.44
CA GLY A 886 8.51 1.65 -41.52
C GLY A 886 8.49 0.54 -42.59
N ILE A 887 8.50 -0.73 -42.16
CA ILE A 887 8.47 -1.91 -43.05
C ILE A 887 7.14 -2.02 -43.82
N LEU A 888 6.01 -1.67 -43.20
CA LEU A 888 4.70 -1.65 -43.86
C LEU A 888 4.61 -0.52 -44.89
N PHE A 889 5.09 0.67 -44.56
CA PHE A 889 5.16 1.79 -45.50
C PHE A 889 6.01 1.45 -46.74
N SER A 890 7.12 0.73 -46.55
CA SER A 890 8.06 0.41 -47.63
C SER A 890 7.70 -0.82 -48.48
N LEU A 891 6.46 -1.32 -48.44
CA LEU A 891 6.02 -2.47 -49.26
C LEU A 891 6.31 -2.26 -50.75
N ARG A 892 6.02 -1.07 -51.29
CA ARG A 892 6.34 -0.70 -52.68
C ARG A 892 7.84 -0.81 -52.97
N ALA A 893 8.70 -0.33 -52.06
CA ALA A 893 10.15 -0.31 -52.27
C ALA A 893 10.77 -1.71 -52.27
N PHE A 894 10.18 -2.66 -51.53
CA PHE A 894 10.56 -4.08 -51.58
C PHE A 894 10.05 -4.79 -52.85
N ASP A 895 8.85 -4.42 -53.34
CA ASP A 895 8.26 -4.94 -54.59
C ASP A 895 9.05 -4.46 -55.83
N GLU A 896 9.48 -3.19 -55.83
CA GLU A 896 10.31 -2.59 -56.87
C GLU A 896 11.83 -2.80 -56.67
N SER A 897 12.24 -3.41 -55.54
CA SER A 897 13.64 -3.65 -55.14
C SER A 897 14.57 -2.41 -55.19
N SER A 898 14.02 -1.23 -54.91
CA SER A 898 14.75 0.05 -55.04
C SER A 898 14.53 0.98 -53.83
N HIS A 899 15.60 1.67 -53.41
CA HIS A 899 15.62 2.63 -52.29
C HIS A 899 15.01 2.11 -50.95
N GLU A 900 14.99 0.79 -50.73
CA GLU A 900 14.35 0.11 -49.58
C GLU A 900 14.60 0.80 -48.23
N ALA A 901 15.87 1.01 -47.87
CA ALA A 901 16.25 1.62 -46.60
C ALA A 901 15.72 3.06 -46.45
N SER A 902 15.75 3.85 -47.53
CA SER A 902 15.26 5.23 -47.56
C SER A 902 13.74 5.28 -47.42
N SER A 903 13.03 4.33 -48.03
CA SER A 903 11.57 4.17 -47.86
C SER A 903 11.20 3.76 -46.42
N VAL A 904 11.90 2.79 -45.81
CA VAL A 904 11.72 2.42 -44.40
C VAL A 904 11.96 3.62 -43.48
N ALA A 905 12.99 4.44 -43.77
CA ALA A 905 13.28 5.66 -43.04
C ALA A 905 12.12 6.67 -43.14
N GLN A 906 11.59 6.91 -44.34
CA GLN A 906 10.41 7.77 -44.53
C GLN A 906 9.18 7.26 -43.77
N GLY A 907 8.87 5.96 -43.84
CA GLY A 907 7.78 5.35 -43.09
C GLY A 907 7.94 5.49 -41.57
N SER A 908 9.16 5.36 -41.05
CA SER A 908 9.44 5.57 -39.63
C SER A 908 9.25 7.03 -39.18
N ILE A 909 9.40 8.01 -40.09
CA ILE A 909 9.01 9.41 -39.85
C ILE A 909 7.49 9.57 -39.99
N PHE A 910 6.84 8.87 -40.94
CA PHE A 910 5.38 8.95 -41.13
C PHE A 910 4.62 8.59 -39.84
N MET A 911 5.07 7.54 -39.14
CA MET A 911 4.55 7.08 -37.85
C MET A 911 4.63 8.10 -36.69
N THR A 912 5.33 9.23 -36.86
CA THR A 912 5.36 10.32 -35.85
C THR A 912 3.98 10.92 -35.59
N VAL A 913 3.08 10.91 -36.59
CA VAL A 913 1.70 11.40 -36.44
C VAL A 913 0.89 10.48 -35.51
N LEU A 914 1.01 9.16 -35.68
CA LEU A 914 0.40 8.18 -34.77
C LEU A 914 0.97 8.31 -33.35
N ALA A 915 2.28 8.49 -33.22
CA ALA A 915 2.93 8.72 -31.92
C ALA A 915 2.39 9.99 -31.23
N MET A 916 2.22 11.09 -31.97
CA MET A 916 1.62 12.32 -31.43
C MET A 916 0.16 12.11 -30.99
N ALA A 917 -0.66 11.41 -31.79
CA ALA A 917 -2.04 11.11 -31.45
C ALA A 917 -2.16 10.23 -30.18
N ILE A 918 -1.30 9.22 -30.04
CA ILE A 918 -1.17 8.41 -28.82
C ILE A 918 -0.82 9.28 -27.61
N ILE A 919 0.19 10.15 -27.73
CA ILE A 919 0.62 11.01 -26.61
C ILE A 919 -0.47 12.01 -26.24
N MET A 920 -1.16 12.63 -27.20
CA MET A 920 -2.23 13.60 -26.92
C MET A 920 -3.43 12.95 -26.22
N GLN A 921 -3.81 11.72 -26.59
CA GLN A 921 -4.82 10.96 -25.86
C GLN A 921 -4.40 10.69 -24.41
N VAL A 922 -3.17 10.17 -24.21
CA VAL A 922 -2.65 9.87 -22.88
C VAL A 922 -2.45 11.14 -22.04
N ALA A 923 -2.03 12.26 -22.65
CA ALA A 923 -1.71 13.53 -21.97
C ALA A 923 -2.86 14.07 -21.12
N VAL A 924 -4.10 14.03 -21.63
CA VAL A 924 -5.26 14.58 -20.92
C VAL A 924 -6.00 13.49 -20.13
N ILE A 925 -6.19 12.31 -20.73
CA ILE A 925 -7.03 11.26 -20.15
C ILE A 925 -6.34 10.59 -18.96
N LEU A 926 -5.06 10.20 -19.08
CA LEU A 926 -4.39 9.41 -18.04
C LEU A 926 -4.25 10.18 -16.71
N PRO A 927 -3.74 11.43 -16.66
CA PRO A 927 -3.71 12.20 -15.41
C PRO A 927 -5.09 12.41 -14.77
N GLY A 928 -6.13 12.56 -15.59
CA GLY A 928 -7.51 12.65 -15.11
C GLY A 928 -7.99 11.35 -14.45
N LEU A 929 -7.73 10.19 -15.08
CA LEU A 929 -8.06 8.89 -14.51
C LEU A 929 -7.26 8.56 -13.25
N LEU A 930 -6.00 9.00 -13.16
CA LEU A 930 -5.16 8.87 -11.97
C LEU A 930 -5.69 9.69 -10.79
N LEU A 931 -6.27 10.87 -11.05
CA LEU A 931 -6.95 11.68 -10.03
C LEU A 931 -8.32 11.10 -9.64
N LEU A 932 -9.17 10.76 -10.62
CA LEU A 932 -10.54 10.31 -10.38
C LEU A 932 -10.59 8.91 -9.75
N GLN A 933 -9.72 8.00 -10.16
CA GLN A 933 -9.66 6.61 -9.68
C GLN A 933 -11.03 5.89 -9.68
N PRO A 934 -11.80 5.90 -10.79
CA PRO A 934 -13.21 5.47 -10.80
C PRO A 934 -13.41 4.04 -10.27
N MET A 935 -12.52 3.10 -10.65
CA MET A 935 -12.54 1.71 -10.17
C MET A 935 -12.11 1.55 -8.71
N ARG A 936 -11.50 2.55 -8.06
CA ARG A 936 -11.33 2.57 -6.59
C ARG A 936 -12.57 3.17 -5.94
N LEU A 937 -12.99 4.37 -6.38
CA LEU A 937 -14.13 5.09 -5.82
C LEU A 937 -15.41 4.24 -5.81
N TRP A 938 -15.74 3.59 -6.94
CA TRP A 938 -16.91 2.72 -7.03
C TRP A 938 -16.84 1.51 -6.08
N ARG A 939 -15.66 0.88 -5.94
CA ARG A 939 -15.47 -0.23 -4.98
C ARG A 939 -15.56 0.23 -3.53
N VAL A 940 -14.99 1.38 -3.18
CA VAL A 940 -15.08 1.95 -1.82
C VAL A 940 -16.52 2.31 -1.48
N ILE A 941 -17.22 3.03 -2.36
CA ILE A 941 -18.65 3.38 -2.16
C ILE A 941 -19.53 2.12 -2.07
N ARG A 942 -19.20 1.07 -2.83
CA ARG A 942 -19.92 -0.21 -2.75
C ARG A 942 -19.63 -0.95 -1.44
N ALA A 943 -18.36 -1.06 -1.03
CA ALA A 943 -17.96 -1.71 0.21
C ALA A 943 -18.50 -0.98 1.45
N GLU A 944 -18.41 0.36 1.49
CA GLU A 944 -18.97 1.17 2.58
C GLU A 944 -20.50 1.00 2.70
N LYS A 945 -21.22 0.86 1.58
CA LYS A 945 -22.66 0.57 1.57
C LYS A 945 -23.02 -0.88 1.94
N GLN A 946 -22.05 -1.79 1.94
CA GLN A 946 -22.23 -3.19 2.33
C GLN A 946 -21.70 -3.49 3.73
N ALA A 947 -20.89 -2.60 4.32
CA ALA A 947 -20.36 -2.72 5.66
C ALA A 947 -21.44 -2.52 6.72
N ILE A 948 -21.59 -3.52 7.59
CA ILE A 948 -22.45 -3.51 8.78
C ILE A 948 -21.62 -3.11 10.01
N THR A 949 -20.46 -3.73 10.20
CA THR A 949 -19.61 -3.52 11.39
C THR A 949 -18.67 -2.31 11.25
N PRO A 950 -18.20 -1.73 12.37
CA PRO A 950 -17.15 -0.70 12.33
C PRO A 950 -15.88 -1.17 11.62
N ARG A 951 -15.42 -2.41 11.88
CA ARG A 951 -14.22 -2.98 11.24
C ARG A 951 -14.40 -3.14 9.74
N GLN A 952 -15.54 -3.65 9.27
CA GLN A 952 -15.85 -3.73 7.83
C GLN A 952 -15.80 -2.34 7.16
N ARG A 953 -16.31 -1.29 7.82
CA ARG A 953 -16.27 0.08 7.28
C ARG A 953 -14.86 0.68 7.29
N PHE A 954 -14.03 0.36 8.28
CA PHE A 954 -12.60 0.69 8.29
C PHE A 954 -11.86 0.01 7.14
N ARG A 955 -12.03 -1.32 6.96
CA ARG A 955 -11.48 -2.09 5.83
C ARG A 955 -11.89 -1.52 4.47
N ALA A 956 -13.13 -1.03 4.34
CA ALA A 956 -13.61 -0.37 3.12
C ALA A 956 -12.92 0.98 2.82
N LEU A 957 -12.56 1.76 3.86
CA LEU A 957 -11.91 3.07 3.74
C LEU A 957 -10.37 3.01 3.79
N TYR A 958 -9.78 1.87 4.16
CA TYR A 958 -8.36 1.71 4.45
C TYR A 958 -7.41 2.20 3.32
N PRO A 959 -6.31 2.90 3.65
CA PRO A 959 -5.35 3.35 2.64
C PRO A 959 -4.70 2.22 1.86
N ARG A 960 -4.91 2.26 0.55
CA ARG A 960 -4.04 1.56 -0.39
C ARG A 960 -2.70 2.28 -0.50
N THR A 961 -1.68 1.51 -0.87
CA THR A 961 -0.32 1.99 -1.15
C THR A 961 -0.24 2.65 -2.51
N TYR A 962 0.70 3.59 -2.68
CA TYR A 962 0.92 4.24 -3.96
C TYR A 962 1.75 3.35 -4.87
N ASP A 963 1.17 2.86 -5.95
CA ASP A 963 1.93 2.17 -6.99
C ASP A 963 2.61 3.20 -7.91
N PRO A 964 3.96 3.32 -7.89
CA PRO A 964 4.65 4.31 -8.70
C PRO A 964 4.46 4.08 -10.19
N SER A 965 4.28 2.81 -10.61
CA SER A 965 4.31 2.35 -12.00
C SER A 965 3.34 3.09 -12.92
N TYR A 966 2.22 3.61 -12.38
CA TYR A 966 1.23 4.33 -13.16
C TYR A 966 1.68 5.74 -13.58
N ALA A 967 2.22 6.54 -12.66
CA ALA A 967 2.72 7.89 -12.99
C ALA A 967 4.14 7.85 -13.57
N THR A 968 4.99 6.92 -13.13
CA THR A 968 6.29 6.72 -13.77
C THR A 968 6.14 6.10 -15.16
N GLY A 969 5.13 5.26 -15.42
CA GLY A 969 4.81 4.75 -16.75
C GLY A 969 4.45 5.87 -17.73
N ALA A 970 3.60 6.82 -17.32
CA ALA A 970 3.32 8.04 -18.09
C ALA A 970 4.60 8.86 -18.38
N CYS A 971 5.47 8.98 -17.37
CA CYS A 971 6.75 9.70 -17.50
C CYS A 971 7.75 8.98 -18.41
N VAL A 972 7.78 7.63 -18.39
CA VAL A 972 8.58 6.79 -19.29
C VAL A 972 8.09 6.95 -20.72
N LEU A 973 6.78 6.82 -20.96
CA LEU A 973 6.18 7.01 -22.27
C LEU A 973 6.53 8.39 -22.86
N GLY A 974 6.36 9.45 -22.06
CA GLY A 974 6.70 10.81 -22.46
C GLY A 974 8.18 10.99 -22.83
N ILE A 975 9.13 10.57 -21.97
CA ILE A 975 10.56 10.77 -22.26
C ILE A 975 11.07 9.88 -23.40
N VAL A 976 10.49 8.69 -23.60
CA VAL A 976 10.80 7.79 -24.71
C VAL A 976 10.43 8.44 -26.05
N PHE A 977 9.20 8.98 -26.16
CA PHE A 977 8.77 9.68 -27.37
C PHE A 977 9.48 11.02 -27.57
N ALA A 978 9.76 11.76 -26.51
CA ALA A 978 10.51 13.01 -26.63
C ALA A 978 11.97 12.78 -26.99
N SER A 979 12.62 11.69 -26.53
CA SER A 979 14.01 11.41 -26.93
C SER A 979 14.09 10.96 -28.38
N THR A 980 13.18 10.11 -28.89
CA THR A 980 13.20 9.78 -30.33
C THR A 980 12.85 10.96 -31.22
N PHE A 981 11.78 11.71 -30.93
CA PHE A 981 11.11 12.51 -31.96
C PHE A 981 11.23 14.04 -31.80
N SER A 982 11.68 14.59 -30.66
CA SER A 982 11.61 16.04 -30.41
C SER A 982 12.35 16.95 -31.40
N LEU A 983 13.33 16.42 -32.15
CA LEU A 983 13.96 17.13 -33.27
C LEU A 983 13.36 16.73 -34.63
N ILE A 984 13.00 15.47 -34.83
CA ILE A 984 12.48 14.95 -36.11
C ILE A 984 11.08 15.52 -36.41
N PHE A 985 10.23 15.62 -35.39
CA PHE A 985 8.89 16.19 -35.47
C PHE A 985 8.62 17.07 -34.24
N PRO A 986 9.02 18.36 -34.26
CA PRO A 986 8.99 19.25 -33.10
C PRO A 986 7.63 19.42 -32.40
N LEU A 987 6.52 19.23 -33.12
CA LEU A 987 5.16 19.32 -32.58
C LEU A 987 4.83 18.27 -31.51
N ILE A 988 5.63 17.21 -31.39
CA ILE A 988 5.48 16.20 -30.32
C ILE A 988 5.94 16.73 -28.95
N GLY A 989 6.81 17.76 -28.93
CA GLY A 989 7.36 18.35 -27.71
C GLY A 989 6.28 18.91 -26.78
N PRO A 990 5.41 19.85 -27.24
CA PRO A 990 4.33 20.39 -26.43
C PRO A 990 3.37 19.32 -25.88
N ALA A 991 3.08 18.27 -26.67
CA ALA A 991 2.24 17.15 -26.25
C ALA A 991 2.85 16.38 -25.05
N VAL A 992 4.16 16.09 -25.10
CA VAL A 992 4.88 15.47 -23.98
C VAL A 992 4.99 16.41 -22.78
N VAL A 993 5.24 17.71 -22.99
CA VAL A 993 5.29 18.69 -21.89
C VAL A 993 3.93 18.77 -21.19
N LEU A 994 2.82 18.78 -21.93
CA LEU A 994 1.45 18.74 -21.37
C LEU A 994 1.22 17.47 -20.53
N LEU A 995 1.55 16.29 -21.08
CA LEU A 995 1.50 15.01 -20.38
C LEU A 995 2.27 15.05 -19.05
N LEU A 996 3.51 15.53 -19.06
CA LEU A 996 4.37 15.59 -17.87
C LEU A 996 3.90 16.62 -16.84
N VAL A 997 3.43 17.80 -17.27
CA VAL A 997 2.86 18.83 -16.39
C VAL A 997 1.61 18.30 -15.68
N LEU A 998 0.65 17.75 -16.42
CA LEU A 998 -0.60 17.23 -15.85
C LEU A 998 -0.35 16.00 -14.97
N THR A 999 0.55 15.11 -15.37
CA THR A 999 0.98 13.97 -14.53
C THR A 999 1.62 14.42 -13.23
N LEU A 1000 2.48 15.45 -13.25
CA LEU A 1000 3.13 15.98 -12.05
C LEU A 1000 2.11 16.61 -11.09
N ILE A 1001 1.17 17.42 -11.59
CA ILE A 1001 0.08 18.00 -10.78
C ILE A 1001 -0.74 16.89 -10.13
N ALA A 1002 -1.16 15.88 -10.90
CA ALA A 1002 -1.91 14.74 -10.39
C ALA A 1002 -1.14 13.98 -9.31
N HIS A 1003 0.09 13.57 -9.60
CA HIS A 1003 0.96 12.82 -8.70
C HIS A 1003 1.25 13.57 -7.38
N ARG A 1004 1.54 14.88 -7.45
CA ARG A 1004 1.76 15.75 -6.27
C ARG A 1004 0.55 15.79 -5.34
N PHE A 1005 -0.67 15.81 -5.88
CA PHE A 1005 -1.89 15.73 -5.07
C PHE A 1005 -2.06 14.33 -4.44
N LEU A 1006 -1.90 13.27 -5.25
CA LEU A 1006 -2.11 11.89 -4.80
C LEU A 1006 -1.18 11.50 -3.64
N VAL A 1007 0.12 11.77 -3.78
CA VAL A 1007 1.15 11.51 -2.74
C VAL A 1007 0.95 12.41 -1.51
N GLY A 1008 0.42 13.63 -1.71
CA GLY A 1008 0.16 14.57 -0.63
C GLY A 1008 -1.01 14.20 0.27
N TYR A 1009 -2.07 13.59 -0.28
CA TYR A 1009 -3.37 13.52 0.40
C TYR A 1009 -4.15 12.20 0.27
N VAL A 1010 -3.89 11.37 -0.74
CA VAL A 1010 -4.77 10.25 -1.13
C VAL A 1010 -4.23 8.86 -0.77
N TYR A 1011 -2.91 8.73 -0.62
CA TYR A 1011 -2.20 7.50 -0.33
C TYR A 1011 -1.35 7.65 0.93
N ALA A 1012 -1.48 6.72 1.88
CA ALA A 1012 -0.58 6.63 3.02
C ALA A 1012 0.67 5.80 2.67
N ARG A 1013 1.75 5.94 3.44
CA ARG A 1013 2.98 5.17 3.25
C ARG A 1013 2.90 3.81 3.94
N THR A 1014 1.92 3.02 3.52
CA THR A 1014 1.62 1.66 4.02
C THR A 1014 2.49 0.56 3.37
N HIS A 1015 3.58 0.96 2.69
CA HIS A 1015 4.68 0.10 2.29
C HIS A 1015 6.01 0.69 2.77
N SER A 1016 7.01 -0.18 2.78
CA SER A 1016 8.41 0.06 3.07
C SER A 1016 9.07 1.14 2.18
N GLN A 1017 10.13 1.77 2.67
CA GLN A 1017 10.94 2.73 1.91
C GLN A 1017 12.23 2.06 1.43
N THR A 1018 12.58 2.21 0.15
CA THR A 1018 13.81 1.64 -0.45
C THR A 1018 14.98 2.63 -0.54
N GLY A 1019 14.75 3.88 -0.14
CA GLY A 1019 15.75 4.95 -0.15
C GLY A 1019 16.06 5.48 -1.55
N GLY A 1020 15.07 5.53 -2.44
CA GLY A 1020 15.24 6.02 -3.81
C GLY A 1020 15.79 5.00 -4.81
N LEU A 1021 15.71 3.70 -4.52
CA LEU A 1021 16.29 2.63 -5.34
C LEU A 1021 15.69 2.61 -6.76
N LEU A 1022 14.36 2.61 -6.86
CA LEU A 1022 13.62 2.61 -8.12
C LEU A 1022 13.99 3.82 -9.00
N GLN A 1023 14.18 4.97 -8.35
CA GLN A 1023 14.44 6.28 -8.93
C GLN A 1023 15.89 6.39 -9.42
N LEU A 1024 16.84 5.77 -8.72
CA LEU A 1024 18.22 5.60 -9.19
C LEU A 1024 18.28 4.72 -10.43
N TRP A 1025 17.56 3.59 -10.45
CA TRP A 1025 17.47 2.74 -11.64
C TRP A 1025 16.81 3.48 -12.82
N LEU A 1026 15.74 4.21 -12.54
CA LEU A 1026 15.01 4.99 -13.54
C LEU A 1026 15.85 6.14 -14.12
N LEU A 1027 16.57 6.91 -13.30
CA LEU A 1027 17.48 7.96 -13.77
C LEU A 1027 18.65 7.41 -14.60
N ARG A 1028 19.21 6.25 -14.23
CA ARG A 1028 20.19 5.53 -15.06
C ARG A 1028 19.60 5.23 -16.44
N ARG A 1029 18.41 4.62 -16.48
CA ARG A 1029 17.75 4.26 -17.75
C ARG A 1029 17.30 5.48 -18.57
N PHE A 1030 16.88 6.58 -17.95
CA PHE A 1030 16.63 7.83 -18.66
C PHE A 1030 17.91 8.38 -19.31
N GLY A 1031 19.08 8.26 -18.66
CA GLY A 1031 20.37 8.57 -19.26
C GLY A 1031 20.65 7.73 -20.52
N SER A 1032 20.38 6.43 -20.46
CA SER A 1032 20.54 5.51 -21.60
C SER A 1032 19.53 5.79 -22.72
N LEU A 1033 18.30 6.19 -22.40
CA LEU A 1033 17.28 6.59 -23.38
C LEU A 1033 17.59 7.91 -24.11
N LEU A 1034 18.46 8.78 -23.58
CA LEU A 1034 18.92 9.97 -24.32
C LEU A 1034 19.62 9.59 -25.64
N ALA A 1035 20.27 8.42 -25.68
CA ALA A 1035 20.96 7.94 -26.86
C ALA A 1035 20.03 7.54 -28.02
N LEU A 1036 18.73 7.31 -27.78
CA LEU A 1036 17.76 7.08 -28.86
C LEU A 1036 17.68 8.27 -29.82
N GLN A 1037 17.90 9.50 -29.33
CA GLN A 1037 17.84 10.72 -30.14
C GLN A 1037 18.89 10.73 -31.26
N PRO A 1038 20.21 10.64 -30.98
CA PRO A 1038 21.21 10.57 -32.03
C PRO A 1038 21.20 9.20 -32.76
N ILE A 1039 20.88 8.08 -32.11
CA ILE A 1039 20.85 6.78 -32.82
C ILE A 1039 19.76 6.76 -33.90
N PHE A 1040 18.53 7.17 -33.58
CA PHE A 1040 17.45 7.15 -34.57
C PHE A 1040 17.67 8.20 -35.67
N LEU A 1041 18.11 9.42 -35.33
CA LEU A 1041 18.47 10.43 -36.32
C LEU A 1041 19.66 9.98 -37.21
N GLY A 1042 20.64 9.29 -36.62
CA GLY A 1042 21.79 8.75 -37.34
C GLY A 1042 21.41 7.61 -38.29
N LEU A 1043 20.50 6.72 -37.89
CA LEU A 1043 19.93 5.68 -38.75
C LEU A 1043 19.14 6.28 -39.92
N LEU A 1044 18.34 7.33 -39.70
CA LEU A 1044 17.64 8.05 -40.77
C LEU A 1044 18.62 8.68 -41.78
N PHE A 1045 19.78 9.17 -41.32
CA PHE A 1045 20.82 9.73 -42.20
C PHE A 1045 21.60 8.64 -42.96
N LEU A 1046 21.95 7.53 -42.31
CA LEU A 1046 22.57 6.37 -42.97
C LEU A 1046 21.66 5.77 -44.05
N ALA A 1047 20.36 5.67 -43.77
CA ALA A 1047 19.35 5.19 -44.72
C ALA A 1047 19.09 6.14 -45.91
N ASN A 1048 19.64 7.35 -45.89
CA ASN A 1048 19.61 8.31 -46.99
C ASN A 1048 21.04 8.64 -47.50
N GLU A 1049 21.97 7.69 -47.35
CA GLU A 1049 23.36 7.74 -47.82
C GLU A 1049 24.24 8.87 -47.24
N ILE A 1050 23.80 9.52 -46.15
CA ILE A 1050 24.56 10.56 -45.45
C ILE A 1050 25.51 9.89 -44.43
N TRP A 1051 26.51 9.19 -44.94
CA TRP A 1051 27.37 8.27 -44.18
C TRP A 1051 28.15 8.91 -43.02
N ILE A 1052 28.71 10.11 -43.21
CA ILE A 1052 29.59 10.76 -42.22
C ILE A 1052 28.76 11.27 -41.05
N GLU A 1053 27.77 12.11 -41.33
CA GLU A 1053 26.93 12.75 -40.31
C GLU A 1053 26.07 11.71 -39.57
N GLY A 1054 25.56 10.69 -40.28
CA GLY A 1054 24.84 9.56 -39.67
C GLY A 1054 25.74 8.66 -38.80
N GLY A 1055 26.95 8.34 -39.29
CA GLY A 1055 27.93 7.54 -38.54
C GLY A 1055 28.40 8.21 -37.24
N VAL A 1056 28.63 9.53 -37.27
CA VAL A 1056 28.98 10.32 -36.08
C VAL A 1056 27.85 10.30 -35.04
N LEU A 1057 26.60 10.50 -35.46
CA LEU A 1057 25.44 10.45 -34.56
C LEU A 1057 25.30 9.07 -33.89
N CYS A 1058 25.32 7.99 -34.67
CA CYS A 1058 25.24 6.62 -34.14
C CYS A 1058 26.40 6.31 -33.18
N GLY A 1059 27.63 6.68 -33.54
CA GLY A 1059 28.82 6.48 -32.70
C GLY A 1059 28.75 7.22 -31.36
N VAL A 1060 28.34 8.49 -31.37
CA VAL A 1060 28.16 9.27 -30.13
C VAL A 1060 27.00 8.72 -29.29
N GLY A 1061 25.91 8.26 -29.90
CA GLY A 1061 24.81 7.60 -29.20
C GLY A 1061 25.26 6.35 -28.45
N VAL A 1062 25.97 5.43 -29.10
CA VAL A 1062 26.54 4.24 -28.47
C VAL A 1062 27.53 4.62 -27.36
N ALA A 1063 28.39 5.61 -27.59
CA ALA A 1063 29.32 6.11 -26.58
C ALA A 1063 28.61 6.66 -25.32
N VAL A 1064 27.46 7.35 -25.47
CA VAL A 1064 26.64 7.81 -24.35
C VAL A 1064 26.03 6.65 -23.56
N VAL A 1065 25.53 5.59 -24.22
CA VAL A 1065 25.04 4.40 -23.50
C VAL A 1065 26.16 3.77 -22.68
N ILE A 1066 27.33 3.54 -23.28
CA ILE A 1066 28.48 2.96 -22.59
C ILE A 1066 28.91 3.86 -21.41
N PHE A 1067 29.02 5.16 -21.63
CA PHE A 1067 29.39 6.12 -20.58
C PHE A 1067 28.39 6.14 -19.42
N VAL A 1068 27.08 6.21 -19.69
CA VAL A 1068 26.04 6.21 -18.65
C VAL A 1068 26.04 4.89 -17.89
N GLU A 1069 26.03 3.75 -18.57
CA GLU A 1069 25.96 2.44 -17.90
C GLU A 1069 27.23 2.18 -17.07
N VAL A 1070 28.43 2.51 -17.57
CA VAL A 1070 29.70 2.37 -16.83
C VAL A 1070 29.78 3.35 -15.66
N TYR A 1071 29.48 4.65 -15.87
CA TYR A 1071 29.56 5.66 -14.82
C TYR A 1071 28.55 5.39 -13.70
N THR A 1072 27.29 5.11 -14.04
CA THR A 1072 26.25 4.82 -13.04
C THR A 1072 26.52 3.52 -12.31
N TYR A 1073 27.02 2.47 -12.99
CA TYR A 1073 27.47 1.24 -12.34
C TYR A 1073 28.63 1.51 -11.37
N TRP A 1074 29.71 2.14 -11.81
CA TRP A 1074 30.85 2.48 -10.95
C TRP A 1074 30.42 3.32 -9.73
N LYS A 1075 29.56 4.33 -9.94
CA LYS A 1075 29.09 5.24 -8.88
C LYS A 1075 28.09 4.62 -7.90
N THR A 1076 27.40 3.54 -8.27
CA THR A 1076 26.50 2.77 -7.38
C THR A 1076 27.04 1.41 -6.95
N ARG A 1077 28.26 1.06 -7.36
CA ARG A 1077 28.95 -0.17 -6.95
C ARG A 1077 29.20 -0.14 -5.45
N MET A 1078 28.41 -0.91 -4.71
CA MET A 1078 28.69 -1.20 -3.30
C MET A 1078 29.99 -2.01 -3.19
N PRO A 1079 30.76 -1.87 -2.09
CA PRO A 1079 31.95 -2.67 -1.88
C PRO A 1079 31.59 -4.16 -1.85
N GLY A 1080 32.31 -4.97 -2.63
CA GLY A 1080 32.10 -6.42 -2.75
C GLY A 1080 33.02 -7.21 -1.81
N ARG A 1081 32.83 -8.54 -1.75
CA ARG A 1081 33.56 -9.45 -0.84
C ARG A 1081 35.07 -9.29 -0.80
N SER A 1082 35.69 -8.81 -1.89
CA SER A 1082 37.14 -8.54 -1.94
C SER A 1082 37.60 -7.49 -0.92
N SER A 1083 36.75 -6.52 -0.54
CA SER A 1083 37.10 -5.47 0.42
C SER A 1083 37.05 -5.91 1.88
N LEU A 1084 36.43 -7.07 2.18
CA LEU A 1084 36.25 -7.54 3.55
C LEU A 1084 37.59 -7.87 4.23
N SER A 1085 37.62 -7.85 5.55
CA SER A 1085 38.75 -8.30 6.38
C SER A 1085 39.07 -9.79 6.13
N PRO A 1086 40.32 -10.23 6.36
CA PRO A 1086 40.67 -11.65 6.20
C PRO A 1086 39.89 -12.56 7.16
N ALA A 1087 39.70 -12.15 8.41
CA ALA A 1087 38.93 -12.91 9.40
C ALA A 1087 37.44 -13.02 9.01
N THR A 1088 36.85 -11.93 8.52
CA THR A 1088 35.45 -11.93 8.02
C THR A 1088 35.30 -12.81 6.78
N LYS A 1089 36.32 -12.89 5.91
CA LYS A 1089 36.35 -13.84 4.78
C LYS A 1089 36.47 -15.29 5.25
N GLU A 1090 37.26 -15.56 6.28
CA GLU A 1090 37.44 -16.90 6.84
C GLU A 1090 36.13 -17.41 7.49
N GLY A 1091 35.52 -16.62 8.39
CA GLY A 1091 34.22 -16.92 8.98
C GLY A 1091 33.11 -17.10 7.94
N LEU A 1092 33.10 -16.26 6.89
CA LEU A 1092 32.19 -16.41 5.75
C LEU A 1092 32.45 -17.70 4.95
N SER A 1093 33.70 -18.15 4.83
CA SER A 1093 34.03 -19.41 4.17
C SER A 1093 33.67 -20.64 5.02
N ALA A 1094 33.85 -20.58 6.34
CA ALA A 1094 33.38 -21.60 7.27
C ALA A 1094 31.85 -21.75 7.21
N PHE A 1095 31.13 -20.63 7.20
CA PHE A 1095 29.68 -20.59 7.00
C PHE A 1095 29.25 -21.18 5.64
N MET A 1096 30.00 -20.90 4.56
CA MET A 1096 29.73 -21.48 3.25
C MET A 1096 29.89 -23.01 3.23
N ASP A 1097 30.91 -23.51 3.91
CA ASP A 1097 31.20 -24.95 3.97
C ASP A 1097 30.18 -25.69 4.85
N THR A 1098 29.76 -25.14 5.98
CA THR A 1098 28.68 -25.76 6.78
C THR A 1098 27.34 -25.69 6.07
N ALA A 1099 26.95 -24.54 5.50
CA ALA A 1099 25.67 -24.39 4.81
C ALA A 1099 25.50 -25.38 3.64
N ARG A 1100 26.61 -25.72 2.96
CA ARG A 1100 26.65 -26.69 1.85
C ARG A 1100 26.73 -28.14 2.27
N ARG A 1101 27.29 -28.46 3.44
CA ARG A 1101 27.39 -29.83 3.94
C ARG A 1101 26.01 -30.31 4.38
N GLN A 1102 25.32 -31.00 3.48
CA GLN A 1102 24.42 -32.08 3.91
C GLN A 1102 25.27 -33.09 4.67
N LEU A 1103 25.30 -32.98 6.02
CA LEU A 1103 25.67 -34.13 6.82
C LEU A 1103 24.60 -35.19 6.57
N PRO A 1104 24.96 -36.44 6.21
CA PRO A 1104 24.02 -37.53 6.35
C PRO A 1104 23.59 -37.58 7.82
N ILE A 1105 22.30 -37.70 8.06
CA ILE A 1105 21.75 -37.85 9.42
C ILE A 1105 22.11 -39.27 9.87
N MET A 1106 23.30 -39.41 10.46
CA MET A 1106 23.76 -40.65 11.09
C MET A 1106 23.16 -40.72 12.50
N GLU A 1107 21.86 -40.97 12.56
CA GLU A 1107 21.08 -41.07 13.81
C GLU A 1107 21.55 -42.24 14.71
N ASP A 1108 22.29 -43.21 14.18
CA ASP A 1108 22.66 -44.45 14.87
C ASP A 1108 24.09 -44.51 15.47
N GLU A 1109 25.08 -43.74 14.99
CA GLU A 1109 26.50 -43.93 15.40
C GLU A 1109 26.93 -43.16 16.68
N GLU A 1110 26.15 -42.18 17.17
CA GLU A 1110 26.46 -41.54 18.47
C GLU A 1110 26.15 -42.44 19.70
N ALA A 1111 25.62 -43.64 19.48
CA ALA A 1111 25.14 -44.52 20.56
C ALA A 1111 26.27 -45.20 21.39
N GLU A 1112 27.40 -45.57 20.79
CA GLU A 1112 28.32 -46.54 21.42
C GLU A 1112 29.66 -45.97 21.95
N ASN A 1113 30.20 -44.89 21.39
CA ASN A 1113 31.60 -44.47 21.67
C ASN A 1113 31.78 -43.17 22.49
N ALA A 1114 30.70 -42.51 22.93
CA ALA A 1114 30.76 -41.22 23.64
C ALA A 1114 30.56 -41.34 25.17
N SER A 1115 31.49 -42.00 25.87
CA SER A 1115 31.45 -42.11 27.35
C SER A 1115 31.78 -40.79 28.10
N GLY A 1116 32.26 -39.78 27.38
CA GLY A 1116 32.45 -38.43 27.91
C GLY A 1116 31.11 -37.71 28.07
N ARG A 1117 30.73 -37.39 29.32
CA ARG A 1117 29.50 -36.65 29.67
C ARG A 1117 29.47 -35.21 29.13
N THR A 1118 29.20 -35.04 27.84
CA THR A 1118 28.54 -33.83 27.34
C THR A 1118 27.08 -33.88 27.79
N PRO A 1119 26.56 -32.88 28.54
CA PRO A 1119 25.16 -32.87 28.88
C PRO A 1119 24.35 -32.58 27.61
N ARG A 1120 23.57 -33.57 27.14
CA ARG A 1120 22.55 -33.38 26.10
C ARG A 1120 21.86 -32.04 26.36
N HIS A 1121 22.01 -31.10 25.43
CA HIS A 1121 21.51 -29.72 25.59
C HIS A 1121 19.99 -29.74 25.43
N ARG A 1122 19.32 -30.17 26.52
CA ARG A 1122 17.87 -30.20 26.69
C ARG A 1122 17.33 -28.86 26.23
N GLY A 1123 16.49 -28.87 25.18
CA GLY A 1123 16.03 -27.68 24.46
C GLY A 1123 15.68 -26.58 25.46
N SER A 1124 16.37 -25.44 25.36
CA SER A 1124 16.50 -24.54 26.51
C SER A 1124 15.14 -23.94 26.85
N MET A 1125 14.47 -24.48 27.87
CA MET A 1125 13.17 -23.97 28.30
C MET A 1125 13.27 -22.51 28.76
N ALA A 1126 14.47 -22.02 29.14
CA ALA A 1126 14.70 -20.59 29.34
C ALA A 1126 14.49 -19.77 28.05
N SER A 1127 14.96 -20.26 26.88
CA SER A 1127 14.75 -19.61 25.59
C SER A 1127 13.28 -19.71 25.12
N VAL A 1128 12.60 -20.82 25.43
CA VAL A 1128 11.15 -20.97 25.17
C VAL A 1128 10.35 -20.03 26.08
N LEU A 1129 10.67 -19.96 27.38
CA LEU A 1129 10.03 -19.07 28.34
C LEU A 1129 10.34 -17.59 28.07
N GLU A 1130 11.53 -17.26 27.59
CA GLU A 1130 11.89 -15.90 27.14
C GLU A 1130 11.05 -15.53 25.91
N MET A 1131 11.03 -16.36 24.87
CA MET A 1131 10.22 -16.17 23.66
C MET A 1131 8.70 -16.14 23.94
N MET A 1132 8.21 -16.99 24.84
CA MET A 1132 6.82 -16.98 25.33
C MET A 1132 6.53 -15.77 26.23
N SER A 1133 7.49 -15.29 27.04
CA SER A 1133 7.27 -14.09 27.86
C SER A 1133 7.17 -12.82 27.02
N LEU A 1134 7.82 -12.79 25.85
CA LEU A 1134 7.74 -11.72 24.87
C LEU A 1134 6.41 -11.70 24.09
N THR A 1135 5.57 -12.73 24.20
CA THR A 1135 4.33 -12.88 23.40
C THR A 1135 3.08 -13.13 24.26
N LEU A 1136 3.21 -13.80 25.40
CA LEU A 1136 2.12 -14.10 26.35
C LEU A 1136 1.98 -13.02 27.43
N ALA A 1137 1.56 -11.83 27.02
CA ALA A 1137 0.95 -10.78 27.85
C ALA A 1137 1.73 -10.24 29.08
N VAL A 1138 2.99 -10.62 29.28
CA VAL A 1138 3.91 -9.84 30.11
C VAL A 1138 4.28 -8.58 29.30
N MET A 1139 4.09 -7.39 29.87
CA MET A 1139 4.57 -6.16 29.23
C MET A 1139 6.07 -6.35 28.91
N PRO A 1140 6.50 -6.25 27.64
CA PRO A 1140 7.91 -6.36 27.32
C PRO A 1140 8.65 -5.30 28.13
N SER A 1141 9.81 -5.68 28.67
CA SER A 1141 10.65 -4.70 29.38
C SER A 1141 10.88 -3.52 28.45
N SER A 1142 10.79 -2.30 29.00
CA SER A 1142 10.83 -1.02 28.26
C SER A 1142 12.22 -0.79 27.65
N SER A 1143 12.52 -1.59 26.64
CA SER A 1143 13.85 -1.85 26.12
C SER A 1143 14.22 -0.70 25.20
N THR A 1144 14.99 0.23 25.76
CA THR A 1144 15.17 1.61 25.29
C THR A 1144 15.91 1.75 23.94
N HIS A 1145 16.07 0.66 23.20
CA HIS A 1145 16.80 0.57 21.93
C HIS A 1145 15.97 -0.17 20.86
N ARG A 1146 14.87 0.47 20.42
CA ARG A 1146 14.25 0.16 19.12
C ARG A 1146 15.30 0.42 18.03
N GLY A 1147 15.75 -0.64 17.36
CA GLY A 1147 16.76 -0.53 16.30
C GLY A 1147 16.25 0.26 15.08
N PRO A 1148 17.15 0.85 14.27
CA PRO A 1148 16.77 1.59 13.04
C PRO A 1148 16.25 0.69 11.91
N VAL A 1149 16.32 -0.65 12.09
CA VAL A 1149 15.68 -1.66 11.25
C VAL A 1149 15.04 -2.68 12.22
N PRO A 1150 13.78 -3.13 12.01
CA PRO A 1150 12.87 -2.79 10.90
C PRO A 1150 12.39 -1.32 10.92
N LEU A 1151 12.27 -0.74 9.73
CA LEU A 1151 11.72 0.60 9.53
C LEU A 1151 10.23 0.63 9.87
N HIS A 1152 9.79 1.65 10.59
CA HIS A 1152 8.38 1.90 10.86
C HIS A 1152 7.68 2.50 9.62
N THR A 1153 6.53 1.93 9.26
CA THR A 1153 5.67 2.37 8.15
C THR A 1153 4.38 3.02 8.67
N GLU A 1154 3.57 3.60 7.78
CA GLU A 1154 2.26 4.18 8.14
C GLU A 1154 1.15 3.10 8.20
N THR A 1155 1.45 1.81 8.41
CA THR A 1155 0.45 0.72 8.49
C THR A 1155 -0.27 0.67 9.83
N LEU A 1156 -1.50 0.13 9.79
CA LEU A 1156 -2.37 -0.03 10.94
C LEU A 1156 -3.23 -1.27 10.71
N ASP A 1157 -2.78 -2.41 11.24
CA ASP A 1157 -3.54 -3.66 11.23
C ASP A 1157 -4.73 -3.57 12.21
N ASP A 1158 -5.92 -3.93 11.75
CA ASP A 1158 -7.18 -3.79 12.49
C ASP A 1158 -7.52 -4.97 13.41
N LEU A 1159 -6.59 -5.93 13.53
CA LEU A 1159 -6.62 -7.00 14.52
C LEU A 1159 -5.65 -6.68 15.68
N THR A 1160 -4.36 -6.43 15.39
CA THR A 1160 -3.37 -6.06 16.43
C THR A 1160 -3.59 -4.68 17.03
N ALA A 1161 -3.91 -3.66 16.21
CA ALA A 1161 -4.02 -2.26 16.63
C ALA A 1161 -5.49 -1.75 16.60
N THR A 1162 -6.45 -2.62 16.92
CA THR A 1162 -7.91 -2.33 16.83
C THR A 1162 -8.31 -1.02 17.54
N GLU A 1163 -7.73 -0.69 18.70
CA GLU A 1163 -8.04 0.57 19.40
C GLU A 1163 -7.56 1.84 18.67
N ARG A 1164 -6.49 1.73 17.88
CA ARG A 1164 -5.97 2.81 17.03
C ARG A 1164 -6.80 2.92 15.74
N ALA A 1165 -7.24 1.78 15.19
CA ALA A 1165 -8.21 1.73 14.10
C ALA A 1165 -9.53 2.43 14.49
N ALA A 1166 -10.07 2.13 15.68
CA ALA A 1166 -11.27 2.78 16.23
C ALA A 1166 -11.12 4.30 16.48
N ARG A 1167 -9.89 4.81 16.51
CA ARG A 1167 -9.56 6.24 16.63
C ARG A 1167 -9.18 6.91 15.29
N THR A 1168 -9.23 6.19 14.17
CA THR A 1168 -8.89 6.69 12.83
C THR A 1168 -10.10 6.64 11.89
N HIS A 1169 -11.02 7.59 12.09
CA HIS A 1169 -12.11 7.91 11.14
C HIS A 1169 -12.02 9.40 10.73
N PRO A 1170 -12.42 9.79 9.51
CA PRO A 1170 -12.48 11.19 9.07
C PRO A 1170 -13.29 12.13 9.98
N ASP A 1171 -14.23 11.58 10.76
CA ASP A 1171 -15.18 12.31 11.60
C ASP A 1171 -14.79 12.30 13.10
N VAL A 1172 -13.61 11.75 13.42
CA VAL A 1172 -13.05 11.78 14.79
C VAL A 1172 -12.61 13.21 15.15
N PRO A 1173 -12.92 13.72 16.37
CA PRO A 1173 -12.42 15.02 16.83
C PRO A 1173 -10.89 15.13 16.71
N PRO A 1174 -10.34 16.27 16.26
CA PRO A 1174 -8.92 16.41 15.92
C PRO A 1174 -7.96 16.26 17.12
N HIS A 1175 -8.48 16.30 18.35
CA HIS A 1175 -7.73 16.17 19.60
C HIS A 1175 -8.33 15.09 20.50
N LEU A 1176 -8.18 13.82 20.09
CA LEU A 1176 -8.26 12.73 21.05
C LEU A 1176 -6.99 12.72 21.93
N PRO A 1177 -7.09 12.38 23.22
CA PRO A 1177 -5.93 12.07 24.03
C PRO A 1177 -5.22 10.80 23.50
N PRO A 1178 -3.93 10.61 23.81
CA PRO A 1178 -3.22 9.37 23.50
C PRO A 1178 -3.89 8.14 24.13
N LEU A 1179 -3.47 6.95 23.69
CA LEU A 1179 -3.80 5.71 24.40
C LEU A 1179 -3.10 5.71 25.78
N PRO A 1180 -3.72 5.17 26.84
CA PRO A 1180 -3.11 5.11 28.17
C PRO A 1180 -2.07 3.99 28.32
N PHE A 1181 -1.79 3.24 27.25
CA PHE A 1181 -0.79 2.17 27.13
C PHE A 1181 -0.19 2.20 25.72
N THR A 1182 0.96 1.53 25.54
CA THR A 1182 1.61 1.32 24.24
C THR A 1182 0.78 0.41 23.34
N ASP A 1183 0.74 0.74 22.05
CA ASP A 1183 0.05 -0.10 21.06
C ASP A 1183 0.83 -1.43 20.89
N HIS A 1184 0.14 -2.58 20.94
CA HIS A 1184 0.79 -3.88 20.76
C HIS A 1184 1.52 -3.99 19.42
N ALA A 1185 1.05 -3.28 18.37
CA ALA A 1185 1.76 -3.19 17.10
C ALA A 1185 3.08 -2.39 17.17
N GLU A 1186 3.20 -1.44 18.12
CA GLU A 1186 4.43 -0.69 18.38
C GLU A 1186 5.40 -1.48 19.28
N ASP A 1187 4.89 -2.17 20.30
CA ASP A 1187 5.68 -3.05 21.17
C ASP A 1187 6.28 -4.24 20.39
N MET A 1188 5.49 -4.88 19.52
CA MET A 1188 5.96 -5.96 18.65
C MET A 1188 6.68 -5.50 17.38
N ALA A 1189 6.97 -4.20 17.23
CA ALA A 1189 7.62 -3.67 16.03
C ALA A 1189 9.05 -4.19 15.84
N GLY A 1190 9.76 -4.55 16.92
CA GLY A 1190 11.09 -5.16 16.86
C GLY A 1190 11.09 -6.68 16.60
N ILE A 1191 9.93 -7.33 16.64
CA ILE A 1191 9.81 -8.80 16.58
C ILE A 1191 9.42 -9.22 15.16
N LEU A 1192 10.26 -10.06 14.54
CA LEU A 1192 10.13 -10.49 13.13
C LEU A 1192 9.83 -11.98 12.97
N TYR A 1193 8.99 -12.53 13.86
CA TYR A 1193 8.32 -13.80 13.61
C TYR A 1193 7.11 -13.62 12.68
N ALA A 1194 6.67 -14.71 12.06
CA ALA A 1194 5.51 -14.74 11.18
C ALA A 1194 4.23 -14.31 11.93
N PRO A 1195 3.34 -13.52 11.29
CA PRO A 1195 2.25 -12.83 11.98
C PRO A 1195 1.25 -13.79 12.63
N GLU A 1196 1.13 -15.02 12.13
CA GLU A 1196 0.26 -16.06 12.69
C GLU A 1196 0.75 -16.53 14.06
N LEU A 1197 2.08 -16.65 14.21
CA LEU A 1197 2.71 -17.10 15.44
C LEU A 1197 2.67 -16.03 16.55
N ILE A 1198 2.54 -14.75 16.19
CA ILE A 1198 2.45 -13.62 17.12
C ILE A 1198 1.05 -12.99 17.17
N ALA A 1199 0.04 -13.65 16.60
CA ALA A 1199 -1.32 -13.12 16.53
C ALA A 1199 -1.91 -12.98 17.95
N PRO A 1200 -2.25 -11.76 18.41
CA PRO A 1200 -2.83 -11.55 19.73
C PRO A 1200 -4.28 -12.07 19.79
N PRO A 1201 -4.84 -12.25 21.01
CA PRO A 1201 -6.27 -12.46 21.15
C PRO A 1201 -7.04 -11.26 20.55
N PRO A 1202 -8.06 -11.50 19.71
CA PRO A 1202 -8.73 -10.42 18.98
C PRO A 1202 -9.55 -9.51 19.90
N ILE A 1203 -9.46 -8.21 19.65
CA ILE A 1203 -10.31 -7.20 20.30
C ILE A 1203 -11.60 -7.05 19.48
N ILE A 1204 -12.75 -7.15 20.16
CA ILE A 1204 -14.07 -6.95 19.56
C ILE A 1204 -14.32 -5.44 19.38
N TRP A 1205 -14.68 -5.01 18.17
CA TRP A 1205 -14.96 -3.61 17.83
C TRP A 1205 -16.45 -3.37 17.69
N LEU A 1206 -17.07 -2.85 18.76
CA LEU A 1206 -18.50 -2.53 18.78
C LEU A 1206 -18.81 -1.11 18.28
N PRO A 1207 -19.95 -0.91 17.60
CA PRO A 1207 -20.43 0.42 17.24
C PRO A 1207 -20.82 1.22 18.49
N ARG A 1208 -20.51 2.51 18.50
CA ARG A 1208 -20.90 3.41 19.60
C ARG A 1208 -22.32 3.93 19.42
N ASP A 1209 -23.22 3.52 20.30
CA ASP A 1209 -24.63 3.89 20.25
C ASP A 1209 -24.99 5.06 21.19
N SER A 1210 -26.14 5.68 20.96
CA SER A 1210 -26.69 6.75 21.80
C SER A 1210 -27.51 6.25 22.99
N ALA A 1211 -27.90 4.97 23.01
CA ALA A 1211 -28.61 4.34 24.12
C ALA A 1211 -27.67 3.84 25.24
N GLY A 1212 -26.36 3.74 24.96
CA GLY A 1212 -25.35 3.20 25.86
C GLY A 1212 -25.30 1.68 25.92
N VAL A 1213 -26.05 0.97 25.07
CA VAL A 1213 -26.15 -0.49 25.06
C VAL A 1213 -24.80 -1.13 24.74
N ALA A 1214 -24.07 -0.60 23.74
CA ALA A 1214 -22.73 -1.07 23.40
C ALA A 1214 -21.74 -0.88 24.55
N LYS A 1215 -21.94 0.15 25.38
CA LYS A 1215 -21.10 0.39 26.56
C LYS A 1215 -21.42 -0.56 27.71
N SER A 1216 -22.69 -0.92 27.94
CA SER A 1216 -23.01 -2.00 28.88
C SER A 1216 -22.50 -3.35 28.38
N GLU A 1217 -22.66 -3.64 27.09
CA GLU A 1217 -22.23 -4.90 26.48
C GLU A 1217 -20.71 -5.05 26.53
N ALA A 1218 -19.94 -4.00 26.23
CA ALA A 1218 -18.48 -4.00 26.38
C ALA A 1218 -18.02 -4.27 27.82
N VAL A 1219 -18.72 -3.72 28.82
CA VAL A 1219 -18.41 -3.94 30.24
C VAL A 1219 -18.73 -5.38 30.66
N ASP A 1220 -19.86 -5.95 30.22
CA ASP A 1220 -20.25 -7.31 30.58
C ASP A 1220 -19.46 -8.38 29.77
N LEU A 1221 -19.06 -8.09 28.51
CA LEU A 1221 -18.08 -8.88 27.75
C LEU A 1221 -16.74 -8.97 28.49
N GLN A 1222 -16.17 -7.83 28.92
CA GLN A 1222 -14.92 -7.82 29.67
C GLN A 1222 -15.07 -8.56 31.01
N LYS A 1223 -16.17 -8.32 31.74
CA LYS A 1223 -16.38 -8.81 33.12
C LYS A 1223 -16.81 -10.27 33.24
N TYR A 1224 -17.55 -10.81 32.28
CA TYR A 1224 -18.07 -12.19 32.32
C TYR A 1224 -17.41 -13.13 31.31
N HIS A 1225 -16.74 -12.60 30.29
CA HIS A 1225 -16.08 -13.40 29.27
C HIS A 1225 -14.57 -13.16 29.17
N ASP A 1226 -14.01 -12.15 29.82
CA ASP A 1226 -12.57 -11.80 29.67
C ASP A 1226 -12.21 -11.55 28.19
N LEU A 1227 -13.15 -10.93 27.45
CA LEU A 1227 -12.99 -10.53 26.06
C LEU A 1227 -12.73 -9.01 26.03
N HIS A 1228 -11.65 -8.60 25.38
CA HIS A 1228 -11.34 -7.19 25.21
C HIS A 1228 -12.25 -6.56 24.15
N VAL A 1229 -12.78 -5.37 24.45
CA VAL A 1229 -13.77 -4.68 23.61
C VAL A 1229 -13.41 -3.21 23.46
N THR A 1230 -13.44 -2.71 22.24
CA THR A 1230 -13.29 -1.30 21.91
C THR A 1230 -14.57 -0.71 21.29
N LEU A 1231 -14.78 0.59 21.50
CA LEU A 1231 -15.97 1.33 21.06
C LEU A 1231 -15.57 2.35 20.00
N ASP A 1232 -16.26 2.33 18.86
CA ASP A 1232 -16.05 3.25 17.73
C ASP A 1232 -16.09 4.74 18.13
N VAL A 1233 -15.02 5.51 17.88
CA VAL A 1233 -14.85 6.87 18.44
C VAL A 1233 -15.49 7.96 17.55
N ARG A 1234 -16.72 7.71 17.09
CA ARG A 1234 -17.54 8.72 16.38
C ARG A 1234 -18.11 9.79 17.33
N THR A 1235 -18.46 10.93 16.74
CA THR A 1235 -19.26 11.99 17.37
C THR A 1235 -20.66 11.48 17.72
N SER A 1236 -21.27 12.05 18.76
CA SER A 1236 -22.63 11.70 19.20
C SER A 1236 -23.72 12.04 18.18
N ASP A 1237 -23.44 12.99 17.30
CA ASP A 1237 -24.45 13.75 16.60
C ASP A 1237 -24.88 13.05 15.30
N ASP A 1238 -23.98 12.29 14.67
CA ASP A 1238 -24.29 11.41 13.53
C ASP A 1238 -25.33 10.33 13.88
N VAL A 1239 -25.39 9.90 15.14
CA VAL A 1239 -26.37 8.90 15.62
C VAL A 1239 -27.81 9.44 15.60
N LEU A 1240 -27.99 10.77 15.52
CA LEU A 1240 -29.30 11.43 15.47
C LEU A 1240 -29.78 11.72 14.04
N HIS A 1241 -28.89 11.76 13.04
CA HIS A 1241 -29.23 12.11 11.67
C HIS A 1241 -29.57 10.91 10.77
N ARG A 1242 -30.81 10.43 10.91
CA ARG A 1242 -31.44 9.61 9.86
C ARG A 1242 -31.60 10.45 8.57
N PRO A 1243 -31.26 9.93 7.37
CA PRO A 1243 -31.58 10.61 6.12
C PRO A 1243 -33.11 10.76 5.97
N GLY A 1244 -33.55 12.00 5.76
CA GLY A 1244 -34.95 12.39 5.74
C GLY A 1244 -35.73 11.91 4.50
N ARG A 1245 -36.16 10.64 4.50
CA ARG A 1245 -37.37 10.11 3.83
C ARG A 1245 -37.79 10.84 2.54
N THR A 1246 -36.97 10.75 1.49
CA THR A 1246 -37.28 11.30 0.15
C THR A 1246 -38.29 10.44 -0.61
N THR A 1247 -39.51 10.31 -0.07
CA THR A 1247 -40.60 9.49 -0.63
C THR A 1247 -41.99 10.16 -0.49
N SER A 1248 -42.10 11.45 -0.84
CA SER A 1248 -43.41 12.09 -1.14
C SER A 1248 -43.31 13.46 -1.85
N GLN A 1249 -42.72 13.51 -3.05
CA GLN A 1249 -42.94 14.67 -3.94
C GLN A 1249 -42.86 14.30 -5.42
N GLY A 1250 -43.85 13.55 -5.89
CA GLY A 1250 -44.06 13.21 -7.30
C GLY A 1250 -45.47 13.59 -7.74
N GLN A 1251 -45.80 14.89 -7.71
CA GLN A 1251 -47.09 15.40 -8.23
C GLN A 1251 -47.06 16.89 -8.59
N ARG A 1252 -46.34 17.23 -9.65
CA ARG A 1252 -46.67 18.31 -10.61
C ARG A 1252 -45.82 18.17 -11.86
#